data_AF-A0A813S614-F1
#
_entry.id   AF-A0A813S614-F1
#
_cell.length_a   1.000
_cell.length_b   1.000
_cell.length_c   1.000
_cell.angle_alpha   90.00
_cell.angle_beta   90.00
_cell.angle_gamma   90.00
#
_symmetry.space_group_name_H-M   'P 1'
#
loop_
_entity.id
_entity.type
_entity.pdbx_description
1 polymer ?
#
loop_
_entity_poly.entity_id
_entity_poly.type
_entity_poly.pdbx_seq_one_letter_code
_entity_poly.pdbx_strand_id
1 'polypeptide(L)'
;MAGKTTTDNDIAVPSDHVNLERRRSSRSIGKSEKKPSVIQKMLRFLYDPRKKTVLGRDALNWAKLATFYTIFYFFLGCFFLILLNIFASILDRTEPRYYNAESTMAVRSTAAVVGMGFRPQPLIDDSLIRVSDDPTEQIRIASSLRLFRDVFLIQNSDSKIENCTEVDPASDLPAGTACAFNWFHVVNSNDHPCSDNNLYGFKQEKPCVLVKLNKVYGWKPSTGVLPVNIQKLRGIHSNRSTQNPDVYVTCEGTNVADNDALKPMTYYSVAYPSGSDKLGVIPNYYFPYRNAKDHVQPFVLVQFHDLPLNRLIGVTCRAWAPGIEHNVRGVRGMVNFQLYRTKVGTHYWSAVVQFQCSSTTMPRTPRLESSFYEHFQYRTMKTCRNESKQIFLTIAILSSYERLLIYLPSILNTWALLATNEVEIIIFIEEKFSIPEESIEKLFLRITPSMQSCLFTVKLKHVENAYPPQKKSFYAMKFMHIFYAQRTSWILRLDDNAYVNIEDLVRWLKSLDHTRILYIGQGGTGRRNGPPIHLLPGEYFCMGGSGIILSQQILVQLAPWLDHCYNREILTTHEDVELGRCILNHLHISCTNAYDAKDFFYHHHGPRYSFASDLTPTILSRALIIHPIKDQQTFYQIFAFYLRKKRDQQVRLHKKLPIEPRDYVTFTTTMEFDLVRDVHYQLMDVKWRSYIQKIVKSYVETVRLVWYQRSYNWSIVSSQFLFGYHRVIPSYCLEATIEILLNIRLNLPSFVRNLLIRKRFHLRHAFVSKHNLDYREISIEENDENAHLLNLIVVSSNKDPILFRFLEHFKHEVLDHPIRCNQFTLSILYFASQNQFVPEHIRQLSSRYSSIVRISLVDRNQTSYNRGLGRQLALKLFTDNQILFFLDVDLVFTGQALDNIRRLMLHQLSISPCFVYFPIIFSLFSNKFTANNRSSSELVSETGSFSIYGYGNVAVRKQDLDRIGGWQTNNQEWGYEDVDLFQRFSRASTSCTIFRAVEPGLKHYYHPKMCHEIIDKTRRKMCFDANHVLLGSQAQMVDYLVKSDKKVF
;
A
#
# COMPACT_ATOMS: atom_id res chain seq x y z
N MET A 1 -30.63 -82.41 18.06
CA MET A 1 -29.86 -83.44 17.33
C MET A 1 -28.46 -82.83 17.13
N ALA A 2 -27.48 -83.15 17.97
CA ALA A 2 -26.68 -84.39 18.02
C ALA A 2 -25.53 -84.38 16.99
N GLY A 3 -24.24 -84.46 17.36
CA GLY A 3 -23.62 -84.38 18.70
C GLY A 3 -22.21 -85.01 18.75
N LYS A 4 -21.54 -84.94 19.92
CA LYS A 4 -20.32 -85.70 20.33
C LYS A 4 -18.99 -85.38 19.59
N THR A 5 -17.76 -85.59 20.14
CA THR A 5 -17.24 -85.80 21.52
C THR A 5 -15.73 -85.43 21.62
N THR A 6 -15.23 -85.42 22.86
CA THR A 6 -13.86 -85.59 23.42
C THR A 6 -12.87 -86.50 22.62
N THR A 7 -11.56 -86.63 22.90
CA THR A 7 -10.82 -86.69 24.21
C THR A 7 -9.28 -86.47 24.01
N ASP A 8 -8.42 -86.65 25.04
CA ASP A 8 -7.67 -85.58 25.74
C ASP A 8 -6.26 -86.12 26.22
N ASN A 9 -5.51 -85.38 27.08
CA ASN A 9 -4.36 -85.84 27.95
C ASN A 9 -2.98 -86.19 27.26
N ASP A 10 -1.78 -86.38 27.87
CA ASP A 10 -1.10 -86.22 29.21
C ASP A 10 0.46 -86.49 29.03
N ILE A 11 1.47 -86.35 29.94
CA ILE A 11 1.83 -85.53 31.14
C ILE A 11 3.37 -85.66 31.47
N ALA A 12 3.95 -84.76 32.32
CA ALA A 12 5.25 -84.82 33.07
C ALA A 12 6.64 -84.65 32.35
N VAL A 13 7.76 -84.10 32.89
CA VAL A 13 8.28 -83.70 34.27
C VAL A 13 9.02 -84.85 35.02
N PRO A 14 10.09 -84.68 35.88
CA PRO A 14 10.81 -83.51 36.45
C PRO A 14 12.25 -83.30 35.86
N SER A 15 13.34 -82.75 36.46
CA SER A 15 13.74 -82.20 37.79
C SER A 15 14.71 -80.97 37.64
N ASP A 16 15.67 -80.51 38.48
CA ASP A 16 16.36 -80.98 39.72
C ASP A 16 16.94 -79.81 40.61
N HIS A 17 17.97 -80.05 41.44
CA HIS A 17 18.39 -79.24 42.61
C HIS A 17 19.70 -78.40 42.54
N VAL A 18 19.75 -77.35 43.41
CA VAL A 18 20.85 -76.84 44.30
C VAL A 18 20.94 -75.29 44.35
N ASN A 19 21.40 -74.71 45.47
CA ASN A 19 21.22 -73.30 45.91
C ASN A 19 22.39 -72.33 45.63
N LEU A 20 22.12 -71.02 45.45
CA LEU A 20 22.58 -69.92 46.36
C LEU A 20 22.12 -68.48 45.96
N GLU A 21 22.11 -67.57 46.96
CA GLU A 21 22.03 -66.08 46.95
C GLU A 21 20.86 -65.27 46.29
N ARG A 22 20.10 -64.59 47.17
CA ARG A 22 19.57 -63.20 47.09
C ARG A 22 19.10 -62.58 45.74
N ARG A 23 17.77 -62.50 45.54
CA ARG A 23 16.92 -61.28 45.75
C ARG A 23 15.42 -61.55 45.49
N ARG A 24 14.55 -60.70 46.04
CA ARG A 24 13.09 -60.94 46.25
C ARG A 24 12.22 -60.95 44.97
N SER A 25 11.38 -61.99 44.83
CA SER A 25 9.88 -61.97 44.66
C SER A 25 9.23 -60.83 43.83
N SER A 26 8.26 -61.02 42.90
CA SER A 26 7.16 -62.02 42.82
C SER A 26 6.54 -62.18 41.38
N ARG A 27 5.50 -63.01 41.22
CA ARG A 27 4.79 -63.39 39.95
C ARG A 27 3.83 -62.33 39.38
N SER A 28 3.52 -62.39 38.06
CA SER A 28 2.12 -62.32 37.55
C SER A 28 1.89 -62.63 36.04
N ILE A 29 0.90 -63.49 35.77
CA ILE A 29 -0.18 -63.44 34.73
C ILE A 29 0.16 -63.13 33.24
N GLY A 30 -0.25 -64.02 32.32
CA GLY A 30 -0.18 -63.87 30.85
C GLY A 30 -1.35 -63.11 30.19
N LYS A 31 -1.30 -62.87 28.86
CA LYS A 31 -2.29 -62.07 28.11
C LYS A 31 -2.62 -62.58 26.69
N SER A 32 -3.88 -62.32 26.30
CA SER A 32 -4.54 -62.59 25.00
C SER A 32 -3.76 -62.19 23.75
N GLU A 33 -3.92 -62.98 22.69
CA GLU A 33 -3.67 -62.57 21.29
C GLU A 33 -4.55 -61.38 20.87
N LYS A 34 -4.20 -60.73 19.74
CA LYS A 34 -4.93 -59.59 19.18
C LYS A 34 -5.13 -59.74 17.67
N LYS A 35 -6.31 -59.33 17.18
CA LYS A 35 -6.61 -59.24 15.74
C LYS A 35 -5.61 -58.28 15.03
N PRO A 36 -5.20 -58.58 13.78
CA PRO A 36 -4.21 -57.80 13.05
C PRO A 36 -4.70 -56.37 12.77
N SER A 37 -3.80 -55.40 12.90
CA SER A 37 -4.14 -53.96 12.83
C SER A 37 -4.39 -53.49 11.39
N VAL A 38 -5.06 -52.33 11.25
CA VAL A 38 -5.28 -51.67 9.94
C VAL A 38 -3.95 -51.41 9.22
N ILE A 39 -2.88 -51.09 9.98
CA ILE A 39 -1.52 -50.88 9.46
C ILE A 39 -0.99 -52.15 8.78
N GLN A 40 -1.19 -53.33 9.37
CA GLN A 40 -0.79 -54.61 8.77
C GLN A 40 -1.58 -54.96 7.50
N LYS A 41 -2.79 -54.42 7.32
CA LYS A 41 -3.54 -54.51 6.05
C LYS A 41 -3.00 -53.54 4.99
N MET A 42 -2.72 -52.28 5.36
CA MET A 42 -2.12 -51.29 4.44
C MET A 42 -0.74 -51.72 3.93
N LEU A 43 0.12 -52.26 4.80
CA LEU A 43 1.44 -52.75 4.40
C LEU A 43 1.35 -53.84 3.31
N ARG A 44 0.39 -54.77 3.43
CA ARG A 44 0.12 -55.82 2.42
C ARG A 44 -0.53 -55.30 1.13
N PHE A 45 -1.11 -54.09 1.13
CA PHE A 45 -1.66 -53.47 -0.08
C PHE A 45 -0.57 -52.72 -0.87
N LEU A 46 0.32 -52.02 -0.16
CA LEU A 46 1.48 -51.34 -0.74
C LEU A 46 2.38 -52.34 -1.48
N TYR A 47 2.74 -53.43 -0.80
CA TYR A 47 3.46 -54.56 -1.38
C TYR A 47 3.00 -55.86 -0.73
N ASP A 48 2.49 -56.81 -1.54
CA ASP A 48 2.25 -58.18 -1.08
C ASP A 48 3.44 -59.07 -1.50
N PRO A 49 4.39 -59.37 -0.59
CA PRO A 49 5.54 -60.20 -0.93
C PRO A 49 5.16 -61.65 -1.28
N ARG A 50 3.94 -62.11 -0.98
CA ARG A 50 3.45 -63.43 -1.38
C ARG A 50 2.91 -63.45 -2.82
N LYS A 51 2.43 -62.31 -3.32
CA LYS A 51 1.87 -62.16 -4.68
C LYS A 51 2.77 -61.38 -5.64
N LYS A 52 3.85 -60.77 -5.14
CA LYS A 52 4.75 -59.85 -5.87
C LYS A 52 4.01 -58.67 -6.54
N THR A 53 2.88 -58.24 -5.95
CA THR A 53 2.09 -57.10 -6.43
C THR A 53 2.42 -55.82 -5.67
N VAL A 54 2.53 -54.71 -6.40
CA VAL A 54 2.73 -53.34 -5.88
C VAL A 54 1.47 -52.53 -6.13
N LEU A 55 0.91 -51.92 -5.08
CA LEU A 55 -0.37 -51.21 -5.12
C LEU A 55 -1.52 -52.06 -5.72
N GLY A 56 -1.53 -53.35 -5.40
CA GLY A 56 -2.52 -54.31 -5.89
C GLY A 56 -2.39 -54.72 -7.38
N ARG A 57 -1.33 -54.32 -8.08
CA ARG A 57 -1.05 -54.73 -9.48
C ARG A 57 0.32 -55.40 -9.61
N ASP A 58 0.46 -56.27 -10.58
CA ASP A 58 1.73 -56.86 -10.98
C ASP A 58 2.52 -55.95 -11.93
N ALA A 59 3.81 -56.25 -12.13
CA ALA A 59 4.68 -55.47 -13.02
C ALA A 59 4.19 -55.44 -14.48
N LEU A 60 3.53 -56.51 -14.95
CA LEU A 60 3.05 -56.60 -16.33
C LEU A 60 1.87 -55.65 -16.60
N ASN A 61 0.91 -55.51 -15.67
CA ASN A 61 -0.16 -54.52 -15.82
C ASN A 61 0.32 -53.08 -15.61
N TRP A 62 1.37 -52.86 -14.81
CA TRP A 62 2.04 -51.55 -14.75
C TRP A 62 2.72 -51.19 -16.08
N ALA A 63 3.45 -52.13 -16.70
CA ALA A 63 4.05 -51.92 -18.01
C ALA A 63 3.01 -51.59 -19.09
N LYS A 64 1.93 -52.40 -19.19
CA LYS A 64 0.81 -52.16 -20.13
C LYS A 64 0.19 -50.77 -19.98
N LEU A 65 -0.02 -50.32 -18.74
CA LEU A 65 -0.59 -49.00 -18.45
C LEU A 65 0.35 -47.86 -18.88
N ALA A 66 1.66 -48.00 -18.62
CA ALA A 66 2.66 -47.02 -19.04
C ALA A 66 2.75 -46.91 -20.57
N THR A 67 2.80 -48.05 -21.27
CA THR A 67 2.82 -48.09 -22.74
C THR A 67 1.59 -47.39 -23.34
N PHE A 68 0.39 -47.66 -22.80
CA PHE A 68 -0.85 -47.01 -23.26
C PHE A 68 -0.77 -45.48 -23.15
N TYR A 69 -0.42 -44.94 -21.98
CA TYR A 69 -0.40 -43.48 -21.79
C TYR A 69 0.71 -42.78 -22.58
N THR A 70 1.89 -43.39 -22.74
CA THR A 70 2.96 -42.84 -23.59
C THR A 70 2.48 -42.69 -25.04
N ILE A 71 1.80 -43.70 -25.59
CA ILE A 71 1.25 -43.65 -26.96
C ILE A 71 0.13 -42.60 -27.05
N PHE A 72 -0.80 -42.58 -26.08
CA PHE A 72 -1.90 -41.61 -26.04
C PHE A 72 -1.42 -40.16 -26.02
N TYR A 73 -0.49 -39.81 -25.13
CA TYR A 73 0.00 -38.43 -25.01
C TYR A 73 0.88 -38.00 -26.19
N PHE A 74 1.58 -38.94 -26.84
CA PHE A 74 2.29 -38.66 -28.09
C PHE A 74 1.31 -38.19 -29.18
N PHE A 75 0.26 -38.97 -29.45
CA PHE A 75 -0.75 -38.59 -30.46
C PHE A 75 -1.51 -37.31 -30.10
N LEU A 76 -1.82 -37.08 -28.82
CA LEU A 76 -2.46 -35.83 -28.37
C LEU A 76 -1.55 -34.61 -28.58
N GLY A 77 -0.23 -34.75 -28.34
CA GLY A 77 0.76 -33.71 -28.62
C GLY A 77 0.88 -33.40 -30.11
N CYS A 78 0.94 -34.43 -30.96
CA CYS A 78 0.91 -34.26 -32.41
C CYS A 78 -0.37 -33.57 -32.90
N PHE A 79 -1.54 -33.95 -32.37
CA PHE A 79 -2.82 -33.31 -32.70
C PHE A 79 -2.84 -31.82 -32.34
N PHE A 80 -2.35 -31.44 -31.16
CA PHE A 80 -2.23 -30.03 -30.77
C PHE A 80 -1.29 -29.24 -31.69
N LEU A 81 -0.14 -29.81 -32.06
CA LEU A 81 0.79 -29.16 -33.00
C LEU A 81 0.20 -29.01 -34.41
N ILE A 82 -0.60 -29.98 -34.87
CA ILE A 82 -1.34 -29.88 -36.13
C ILE A 82 -2.36 -28.73 -36.07
N LEU A 83 -3.18 -28.65 -35.01
CA LEU A 83 -4.12 -27.56 -34.82
C LEU A 83 -3.45 -26.18 -34.76
N LEU A 84 -2.29 -26.07 -34.11
CA LEU A 84 -1.53 -24.81 -34.02
C LEU A 84 -0.96 -24.39 -35.38
N ASN A 85 -0.49 -25.33 -36.20
CA ASN A 85 -0.03 -25.04 -37.56
C ASN A 85 -1.20 -24.64 -38.48
N ILE A 86 -2.35 -25.32 -38.39
CA ILE A 86 -3.58 -24.93 -39.12
C ILE A 86 -4.02 -23.52 -38.72
N PHE A 87 -4.01 -23.20 -37.42
CA PHE A 87 -4.33 -21.85 -36.95
C PHE A 87 -3.35 -20.80 -37.51
N ALA A 88 -2.04 -21.08 -37.47
CA ALA A 88 -1.01 -20.20 -38.01
C ALA A 88 -1.11 -20.01 -39.54
N SER A 89 -1.56 -21.01 -40.30
CA SER A 89 -1.78 -20.89 -41.76
C SER A 89 -3.04 -20.11 -42.14
N ILE A 90 -3.94 -19.86 -41.19
CA ILE A 90 -5.18 -19.09 -41.38
C ILE A 90 -4.99 -17.60 -41.05
N LEU A 91 -3.81 -17.20 -40.54
CA LEU A 91 -3.48 -15.82 -40.22
C LEU A 91 -2.73 -15.13 -41.36
N ASP A 92 -3.35 -14.09 -41.92
CA ASP A 92 -2.63 -13.11 -42.74
C ASP A 92 -1.60 -12.35 -41.86
N ARG A 93 -0.48 -11.94 -42.47
CA ARG A 93 0.60 -11.19 -41.82
C ARG A 93 0.57 -9.69 -42.12
N THR A 94 -0.23 -9.28 -43.10
CA THR A 94 -0.39 -7.91 -43.57
C THR A 94 -1.61 -7.24 -42.91
N GLU A 95 -2.75 -7.93 -42.92
CA GLU A 95 -4.05 -7.44 -42.43
C GLU A 95 -4.55 -8.25 -41.21
N PRO A 96 -4.93 -7.60 -40.10
CA PRO A 96 -5.54 -8.29 -38.96
C PRO A 96 -6.97 -8.74 -39.29
N ARG A 97 -7.28 -10.03 -39.09
CA ARG A 97 -8.61 -10.62 -39.40
C ARG A 97 -9.83 -9.93 -38.75
N TYR A 98 -9.64 -9.17 -37.68
CA TYR A 98 -10.68 -8.33 -37.07
C TYR A 98 -10.10 -6.98 -36.66
N TYR A 99 -10.67 -5.88 -37.15
CA TYR A 99 -10.26 -4.51 -36.85
C TYR A 99 -11.47 -3.55 -36.89
N ASN A 100 -11.26 -2.30 -36.47
CA ASN A 100 -12.34 -1.30 -36.33
C ASN A 100 -13.57 -1.87 -35.59
N ALA A 101 -14.79 -1.63 -36.10
CA ALA A 101 -16.06 -1.99 -35.47
C ALA A 101 -16.26 -3.51 -35.28
N GLU A 102 -15.60 -4.35 -36.09
CA GLU A 102 -15.72 -5.81 -36.04
C GLU A 102 -14.79 -6.44 -35.00
N SER A 103 -13.86 -5.67 -34.43
CA SER A 103 -13.00 -6.13 -33.34
C SER A 103 -13.75 -6.16 -31.99
N THR A 104 -13.42 -7.12 -31.13
CA THR A 104 -13.97 -7.21 -29.76
C THR A 104 -13.66 -5.99 -28.88
N MET A 105 -12.71 -5.14 -29.28
CA MET A 105 -12.42 -3.84 -28.67
C MET A 105 -13.52 -2.78 -28.94
N ALA A 106 -14.31 -2.95 -30.01
CA ALA A 106 -15.27 -1.97 -30.50
C ALA A 106 -16.75 -2.37 -30.31
N VAL A 107 -17.05 -3.57 -29.80
CA VAL A 107 -18.40 -4.16 -29.59
C VAL A 107 -19.35 -3.34 -28.66
N ARG A 108 -18.96 -2.13 -28.24
CA ARG A 108 -19.78 -1.16 -27.50
C ARG A 108 -19.70 0.29 -27.99
N SER A 109 -19.12 0.56 -29.15
CA SER A 109 -19.09 1.92 -29.74
C SER A 109 -19.10 1.89 -31.26
N THR A 110 -19.79 2.85 -31.86
CA THR A 110 -19.76 3.13 -33.31
C THR A 110 -18.53 3.95 -33.73
N ALA A 111 -17.65 4.33 -32.79
CA ALA A 111 -16.44 5.10 -33.01
C ALA A 111 -15.18 4.23 -32.84
N ALA A 112 -14.10 4.60 -33.53
CA ALA A 112 -12.86 3.83 -33.51
C ALA A 112 -12.03 4.14 -32.25
N VAL A 113 -11.48 3.08 -31.64
CA VAL A 113 -10.71 3.19 -30.39
C VAL A 113 -9.26 3.62 -30.68
N VAL A 114 -9.08 4.87 -31.11
CA VAL A 114 -7.77 5.47 -31.35
C VAL A 114 -7.23 6.05 -30.04
N GLY A 115 -6.19 5.42 -29.49
CA GLY A 115 -5.42 5.96 -28.36
C GLY A 115 -4.35 6.98 -28.80
N MET A 116 -3.71 7.64 -27.84
CA MET A 116 -2.55 8.51 -28.08
C MET A 116 -1.34 8.10 -27.24
N GLY A 117 -0.16 8.48 -27.71
CA GLY A 117 1.12 8.34 -27.01
C GLY A 117 1.96 9.61 -27.11
N PHE A 118 2.94 9.75 -26.22
CA PHE A 118 3.84 10.91 -26.17
C PHE A 118 5.33 10.50 -26.14
N ARG A 119 6.23 11.43 -26.48
CA ARG A 119 7.69 11.32 -26.31
C ARG A 119 8.24 12.69 -25.87
N PRO A 120 9.30 12.76 -25.05
CA PRO A 120 10.13 11.67 -24.56
C PRO A 120 9.42 10.86 -23.46
N GLN A 121 9.66 9.56 -23.43
CA GLN A 121 9.38 8.71 -22.25
C GLN A 121 10.72 8.31 -21.65
N PRO A 122 11.00 8.60 -20.37
CA PRO A 122 12.30 8.30 -19.74
C PRO A 122 12.42 6.84 -19.27
N LEU A 123 11.28 6.17 -19.06
CA LEU A 123 11.12 4.78 -18.64
C LEU A 123 9.83 4.24 -19.27
N ILE A 124 9.69 2.91 -19.35
CA ILE A 124 8.40 2.27 -19.67
C ILE A 124 7.47 2.49 -18.47
N ASP A 125 6.20 2.80 -18.75
CA ASP A 125 5.14 3.14 -17.78
C ASP A 125 5.36 4.39 -16.88
N ASP A 126 6.44 5.15 -17.07
CA ASP A 126 6.59 6.48 -16.43
C ASP A 126 5.91 7.58 -17.29
N SER A 127 5.20 8.47 -16.60
CA SER A 127 4.53 9.64 -17.19
C SER A 127 5.25 10.97 -16.94
N LEU A 128 6.33 10.98 -16.13
CA LEU A 128 7.00 12.20 -15.67
C LEU A 128 8.17 12.61 -16.57
N ILE A 129 8.05 13.78 -17.21
CA ILE A 129 9.14 14.45 -17.91
C ILE A 129 9.77 15.49 -16.96
N ARG A 130 11.04 15.27 -16.62
CA ARG A 130 11.84 16.23 -15.85
C ARG A 130 12.50 17.22 -16.80
N VAL A 131 12.50 18.50 -16.43
CA VAL A 131 13.11 19.61 -17.19
C VAL A 131 14.23 20.17 -16.33
N SER A 132 15.45 19.68 -16.56
CA SER A 132 16.65 20.14 -15.85
C SER A 132 17.42 21.14 -16.70
N ASP A 133 18.16 22.02 -16.04
CA ASP A 133 19.28 22.79 -16.58
C ASP A 133 20.62 22.02 -16.54
N ASP A 134 20.68 20.81 -15.94
CA ASP A 134 21.80 19.87 -16.15
C ASP A 134 21.86 19.45 -17.63
N PRO A 135 22.91 19.80 -18.40
CA PRO A 135 23.04 19.40 -19.80
C PRO A 135 23.01 17.88 -20.00
N THR A 136 23.43 17.09 -19.02
CA THR A 136 23.43 15.63 -19.12
C THR A 136 22.02 15.04 -19.02
N GLU A 137 21.17 15.55 -18.12
CA GLU A 137 19.75 15.17 -18.08
C GLU A 137 19.00 15.70 -19.30
N GLN A 138 19.32 16.89 -19.80
CA GLN A 138 18.78 17.41 -21.07
C GLN A 138 19.12 16.46 -22.22
N ILE A 139 20.39 16.06 -22.38
CA ILE A 139 20.83 15.12 -23.41
C ILE A 139 20.19 13.73 -23.22
N ARG A 140 20.11 13.23 -21.98
CA ARG A 140 19.48 11.93 -21.70
C ARG A 140 18.01 11.92 -22.11
N ILE A 141 17.25 12.96 -21.78
CA ILE A 141 15.82 13.05 -22.09
C ILE A 141 15.60 13.38 -23.58
N ALA A 142 16.42 14.25 -24.16
CA ALA A 142 16.46 14.48 -25.61
C ALA A 142 16.80 13.21 -26.40
N SER A 143 17.60 12.28 -25.85
CA SER A 143 17.94 11.03 -26.56
C SER A 143 16.71 10.13 -26.83
N SER A 144 15.68 10.18 -25.97
CA SER A 144 14.40 9.49 -26.18
C SER A 144 13.59 10.07 -27.36
N LEU A 145 13.72 11.39 -27.62
CA LEU A 145 13.21 12.03 -28.83
C LEU A 145 14.11 11.80 -30.04
N ARG A 146 15.43 11.84 -29.89
CA ARG A 146 16.41 11.58 -30.97
C ARG A 146 16.26 10.16 -31.53
N LEU A 147 16.22 9.14 -30.67
CA LEU A 147 15.95 7.75 -31.07
C LEU A 147 14.60 7.62 -31.79
N PHE A 148 13.59 8.41 -31.41
CA PHE A 148 12.31 8.42 -32.11
C PHE A 148 12.37 9.16 -33.45
N ARG A 149 13.11 10.28 -33.55
CA ARG A 149 13.43 10.98 -34.81
C ARG A 149 14.13 10.06 -35.79
N ASP A 150 15.14 9.31 -35.34
CA ASP A 150 16.00 8.53 -36.23
C ASP A 150 15.21 7.44 -36.97
N VAL A 151 14.11 6.94 -36.40
CA VAL A 151 13.15 6.04 -37.07
C VAL A 151 12.44 6.70 -38.27
N PHE A 152 12.29 8.03 -38.31
CA PHE A 152 11.78 8.78 -39.49
C PHE A 152 12.86 9.09 -40.52
N LEU A 153 14.14 9.00 -40.15
CA LEU A 153 15.29 9.27 -41.03
C LEU A 153 15.83 7.99 -41.66
N ILE A 154 15.66 6.83 -41.01
CA ILE A 154 16.03 5.52 -41.54
C ILE A 154 14.88 5.02 -42.43
N GLN A 155 14.96 5.34 -43.72
CA GLN A 155 14.12 4.75 -44.77
C GLN A 155 14.98 3.81 -45.63
N ASN A 156 14.54 2.57 -45.81
CA ASN A 156 15.25 1.57 -46.61
C ASN A 156 14.96 1.77 -48.10
N SER A 157 15.95 1.56 -48.98
CA SER A 157 15.77 1.61 -50.44
C SER A 157 14.71 0.63 -50.97
N ASP A 158 14.47 -0.48 -50.24
CA ASP A 158 13.44 -1.49 -50.55
C ASP A 158 12.03 -1.13 -50.03
N SER A 159 11.85 0.02 -49.38
CA SER A 159 10.57 0.40 -48.77
C SER A 159 9.65 1.09 -49.78
N LYS A 160 8.41 0.59 -49.90
CA LYS A 160 7.38 1.15 -50.80
C LYS A 160 6.74 2.37 -50.14
N ILE A 161 7.37 3.53 -50.32
CA ILE A 161 6.96 4.78 -49.69
C ILE A 161 6.77 5.85 -50.77
N GLU A 162 5.63 6.55 -50.74
CA GLU A 162 5.18 7.54 -51.74
C GLU A 162 4.92 8.90 -51.09
N ASN A 163 5.10 10.00 -51.82
CA ASN A 163 4.84 11.35 -51.29
C ASN A 163 3.36 11.72 -51.38
N CYS A 164 2.62 11.55 -50.28
CA CYS A 164 1.19 11.86 -50.23
C CYS A 164 0.90 13.36 -50.15
N THR A 165 -0.18 13.77 -50.82
CA THR A 165 -0.69 15.15 -50.84
C THR A 165 -2.22 15.17 -50.61
N GLU A 166 -2.84 16.36 -50.63
CA GLU A 166 -4.31 16.47 -50.67
C GLU A 166 -4.93 15.96 -51.99
N VAL A 167 -4.12 15.84 -53.05
CA VAL A 167 -4.52 15.27 -54.35
C VAL A 167 -4.25 13.77 -54.41
N ASP A 168 -3.17 13.31 -53.79
CA ASP A 168 -2.67 11.93 -53.81
C ASP A 168 -2.62 11.34 -52.38
N PRO A 169 -3.75 10.91 -51.79
CA PRO A 169 -3.83 10.50 -50.39
C PRO A 169 -3.44 9.03 -50.14
N ALA A 170 -3.14 8.68 -48.88
CA ALA A 170 -2.83 7.31 -48.43
C ALA A 170 -3.88 6.24 -48.82
N SER A 171 -5.14 6.65 -49.01
CA SER A 171 -6.22 5.74 -49.41
C SER A 171 -6.04 5.17 -50.81
N ASP A 172 -5.30 5.87 -51.67
CA ASP A 172 -5.29 5.62 -53.11
C ASP A 172 -3.99 4.91 -53.53
N LEU A 173 -3.01 4.86 -52.61
CA LEU A 173 -1.78 4.08 -52.73
C LEU A 173 -2.04 2.55 -52.80
N PRO A 174 -1.22 1.79 -53.55
CA PRO A 174 -1.31 0.33 -53.62
C PRO A 174 -1.18 -0.38 -52.26
N ALA A 175 -1.71 -1.60 -52.15
CA ALA A 175 -1.58 -2.43 -50.95
C ALA A 175 -0.11 -2.71 -50.61
N GLY A 176 0.26 -2.47 -49.35
CA GLY A 176 1.65 -2.57 -48.87
C GLY A 176 2.53 -1.34 -49.12
N THR A 177 2.02 -0.30 -49.79
CA THR A 177 2.66 1.01 -49.95
C THR A 177 2.17 1.98 -48.86
N ALA A 178 2.96 3.01 -48.53
CA ALA A 178 2.64 3.98 -47.48
C ALA A 178 3.07 5.42 -47.82
N CYS A 179 2.48 6.40 -47.14
CA CYS A 179 2.96 7.79 -47.22
C CYS A 179 4.33 7.99 -46.57
N ALA A 180 5.18 8.78 -47.23
CA ALA A 180 6.36 9.40 -46.66
C ALA A 180 5.96 10.45 -45.63
N PHE A 181 6.44 10.29 -44.39
CA PHE A 181 6.43 11.37 -43.40
C PHE A 181 7.87 11.63 -42.96
N ASN A 182 8.42 12.78 -43.36
CA ASN A 182 9.76 13.17 -43.00
C ASN A 182 9.74 14.06 -41.74
N TRP A 183 10.66 13.82 -40.80
CA TRP A 183 10.84 14.64 -39.60
C TRP A 183 10.99 16.14 -39.90
N PHE A 184 11.70 16.48 -40.98
CA PHE A 184 11.98 17.87 -41.37
C PHE A 184 10.72 18.63 -41.85
N HIS A 185 9.60 17.95 -42.10
CA HIS A 185 8.31 18.62 -42.36
C HIS A 185 7.72 19.29 -41.11
N VAL A 186 8.20 18.93 -39.90
CA VAL A 186 7.78 19.54 -38.63
C VAL A 186 8.91 20.36 -38.00
N VAL A 187 10.16 19.91 -38.12
CA VAL A 187 11.35 20.63 -37.63
C VAL A 187 12.12 21.14 -38.86
N ASN A 188 11.68 22.29 -39.37
CA ASN A 188 12.08 22.81 -40.69
C ASN A 188 13.50 23.38 -40.77
N SER A 189 14.20 23.57 -39.64
CA SER A 189 15.56 24.07 -39.61
C SER A 189 16.36 23.53 -38.42
N ASN A 190 17.69 23.65 -38.50
CA ASN A 190 18.59 23.29 -37.40
C ASN A 190 18.47 24.24 -36.20
N ASP A 191 17.98 25.46 -36.39
CA ASP A 191 17.80 26.47 -35.34
C ASP A 191 16.38 26.47 -34.75
N HIS A 192 15.46 25.67 -35.31
CA HIS A 192 14.08 25.50 -34.85
C HIS A 192 14.01 25.22 -33.33
N PRO A 193 13.05 25.76 -32.56
CA PRO A 193 13.03 25.61 -31.10
C PRO A 193 12.99 24.15 -30.61
N CYS A 194 12.32 23.28 -31.37
CA CYS A 194 12.29 21.83 -31.14
C CYS A 194 13.35 21.03 -31.93
N SER A 195 14.44 21.67 -32.40
CA SER A 195 15.53 20.98 -33.09
C SER A 195 16.41 20.17 -32.13
N ASP A 196 17.16 19.23 -32.71
CA ASP A 196 18.14 18.43 -31.98
C ASP A 196 19.31 19.27 -31.43
N ASN A 197 19.67 20.39 -32.10
CA ASN A 197 20.68 21.37 -31.63
C ASN A 197 20.21 22.16 -30.40
N ASN A 198 18.90 22.35 -30.27
CA ASN A 198 18.22 22.93 -29.11
C ASN A 198 17.82 21.86 -28.07
N LEU A 199 18.26 20.60 -28.25
CA LEU A 199 17.87 19.44 -27.43
C LEU A 199 16.33 19.36 -27.27
N TYR A 200 15.58 19.60 -28.35
CA TYR A 200 14.12 19.66 -28.38
C TYR A 200 13.56 20.67 -27.36
N GLY A 201 14.19 21.85 -27.26
CA GLY A 201 13.81 22.95 -26.36
C GLY A 201 14.19 22.77 -24.88
N PHE A 202 14.68 21.58 -24.48
CA PHE A 202 15.12 21.33 -23.11
C PHE A 202 16.32 22.22 -22.72
N LYS A 203 17.18 22.56 -23.70
CA LYS A 203 18.34 23.46 -23.53
C LYS A 203 17.96 24.87 -23.05
N GLN A 204 16.78 25.35 -23.43
CA GLN A 204 16.22 26.64 -23.02
C GLN A 204 15.21 26.52 -21.86
N GLU A 205 15.14 25.36 -21.19
CA GLU A 205 14.13 25.02 -20.17
C GLU A 205 12.66 25.13 -20.68
N LYS A 206 12.46 25.09 -22.01
CA LYS A 206 11.18 25.21 -22.72
C LYS A 206 10.94 23.93 -23.56
N PRO A 207 10.64 22.79 -22.92
CA PRO A 207 10.70 21.48 -23.56
C PRO A 207 9.62 21.31 -24.64
N CYS A 208 9.97 20.60 -25.70
CA CYS A 208 9.01 20.11 -26.69
C CYS A 208 8.64 18.66 -26.38
N VAL A 209 7.33 18.38 -26.28
CA VAL A 209 6.79 17.03 -26.13
C VAL A 209 6.10 16.64 -27.44
N LEU A 210 6.53 15.54 -28.04
CA LEU A 210 5.92 14.98 -29.24
C LEU A 210 4.69 14.17 -28.85
N VAL A 211 3.54 14.45 -29.45
CA VAL A 211 2.27 13.74 -29.28
C VAL A 211 1.87 13.10 -30.61
N LYS A 212 1.41 11.85 -30.57
CA LYS A 212 1.03 11.07 -31.75
C LYS A 212 -0.18 10.17 -31.49
N LEU A 213 -0.97 9.90 -32.53
CA LEU A 213 -2.00 8.86 -32.51
C LEU A 213 -1.37 7.47 -32.50
N ASN A 214 -2.02 6.49 -31.88
CA ASN A 214 -1.67 5.08 -32.03
C ASN A 214 -2.08 4.57 -33.43
N LYS A 215 -1.24 3.70 -34.02
CA LYS A 215 -1.51 3.08 -35.32
C LYS A 215 -2.69 2.10 -35.21
N VAL A 216 -3.78 2.35 -35.95
CA VAL A 216 -4.95 1.46 -36.05
C VAL A 216 -5.16 1.11 -37.53
N TYR A 217 -5.24 -0.19 -37.84
CA TYR A 217 -5.36 -0.66 -39.22
C TYR A 217 -6.65 -0.16 -39.88
N GLY A 218 -6.56 0.31 -41.11
CA GLY A 218 -7.71 0.79 -41.89
C GLY A 218 -8.39 2.06 -41.35
N TRP A 219 -7.93 2.65 -40.24
CA TRP A 219 -8.57 3.82 -39.65
C TRP A 219 -8.27 5.11 -40.42
N LYS A 220 -9.31 5.90 -40.68
CA LYS A 220 -9.22 7.30 -41.13
C LYS A 220 -10.25 8.18 -40.40
N PRO A 221 -10.04 9.50 -40.31
CA PRO A 221 -11.04 10.44 -39.80
C PRO A 221 -12.40 10.28 -40.50
N SER A 222 -13.49 10.31 -39.73
CA SER A 222 -14.84 10.23 -40.30
C SER A 222 -15.29 11.60 -40.82
N THR A 223 -16.11 11.61 -41.88
CA THR A 223 -16.80 12.82 -42.35
C THR A 223 -17.77 13.32 -41.29
N GLY A 224 -17.75 14.61 -40.95
CA GLY A 224 -18.66 15.13 -39.93
C GLY A 224 -18.38 16.56 -39.45
N VAL A 225 -19.05 16.94 -38.37
CA VAL A 225 -18.92 18.26 -37.75
C VAL A 225 -17.88 18.22 -36.63
N LEU A 226 -16.88 19.09 -36.70
CA LEU A 226 -15.86 19.24 -35.64
C LEU A 226 -16.46 19.91 -34.40
N PRO A 227 -16.00 19.58 -33.17
CA PRO A 227 -16.44 20.24 -31.95
C PRO A 227 -16.29 21.77 -31.97
N VAL A 228 -17.26 22.48 -31.39
CA VAL A 228 -17.41 23.95 -31.49
C VAL A 228 -16.22 24.72 -30.92
N ASN A 229 -15.54 24.18 -29.91
CA ASN A 229 -14.27 24.73 -29.40
C ASN A 229 -13.16 24.70 -30.46
N ILE A 230 -13.05 23.62 -31.24
CA ILE A 230 -12.06 23.49 -32.33
C ILE A 230 -12.43 24.36 -33.53
N GLN A 231 -13.72 24.46 -33.88
CA GLN A 231 -14.19 25.39 -34.92
C GLN A 231 -13.77 26.84 -34.60
N LYS A 232 -14.00 27.30 -33.35
CA LYS A 232 -13.61 28.63 -32.87
C LYS A 232 -12.09 28.84 -32.93
N LEU A 233 -11.28 27.85 -32.54
CA LEU A 233 -9.81 27.94 -32.62
C LEU A 233 -9.32 28.07 -34.07
N ARG A 234 -9.95 27.36 -35.02
CA ARG A 234 -9.69 27.51 -36.47
C ARG A 234 -10.21 28.82 -37.08
N GLY A 235 -10.97 29.64 -36.35
CA GLY A 235 -11.62 30.85 -36.89
C GLY A 235 -12.79 30.57 -37.83
N ILE A 236 -13.36 29.35 -37.79
CA ILE A 236 -14.46 28.95 -38.67
C ILE A 236 -15.79 29.28 -37.99
N HIS A 237 -16.53 30.24 -38.56
CA HIS A 237 -17.80 30.74 -38.03
C HIS A 237 -19.05 30.00 -38.56
N SER A 238 -18.91 28.83 -39.19
CA SER A 238 -20.05 28.09 -39.76
C SER A 238 -19.96 26.58 -39.54
N ASN A 239 -21.10 25.96 -39.19
CA ASN A 239 -21.27 24.51 -39.01
C ASN A 239 -21.31 23.75 -40.36
N ARG A 240 -20.27 23.90 -41.20
CA ARG A 240 -20.11 23.07 -42.39
C ARG A 240 -19.55 21.71 -41.99
N SER A 241 -20.19 20.63 -42.44
CA SER A 241 -19.62 19.28 -42.35
C SER A 241 -18.33 19.25 -43.15
N THR A 242 -17.23 18.82 -42.52
CA THR A 242 -15.95 18.66 -43.22
C THR A 242 -15.90 17.24 -43.77
N GLN A 243 -15.76 17.13 -45.09
CA GLN A 243 -15.40 15.87 -45.74
C GLN A 243 -13.91 15.62 -45.43
N ASN A 244 -13.58 14.40 -44.99
CA ASN A 244 -12.22 13.98 -44.61
C ASN A 244 -11.45 15.02 -43.76
N PRO A 245 -11.89 15.37 -42.55
CA PRO A 245 -11.22 16.38 -41.72
C PRO A 245 -9.84 15.92 -41.23
N ASP A 246 -8.94 16.87 -41.02
CA ASP A 246 -7.66 16.64 -40.35
C ASP A 246 -7.86 16.23 -38.88
N VAL A 247 -6.80 15.73 -38.25
CA VAL A 247 -6.78 15.51 -36.80
C VAL A 247 -6.12 16.69 -36.11
N TYR A 248 -6.88 17.40 -35.28
CA TYR A 248 -6.41 18.54 -34.49
C TYR A 248 -5.92 18.08 -33.11
N VAL A 249 -4.80 18.62 -32.61
CA VAL A 249 -4.24 18.28 -31.29
C VAL A 249 -4.19 19.51 -30.39
N THR A 250 -4.70 19.38 -29.17
CA THR A 250 -4.69 20.43 -28.13
C THR A 250 -4.25 19.85 -26.79
N CYS A 251 -3.48 20.60 -26.02
CA CYS A 251 -3.06 20.27 -24.65
C CYS A 251 -3.53 21.32 -23.65
N GLU A 252 -3.88 20.88 -22.45
CA GLU A 252 -4.31 21.70 -21.31
C GLU A 252 -3.77 21.10 -20.00
N GLY A 253 -3.92 21.83 -18.89
CA GLY A 253 -3.62 21.31 -17.56
C GLY A 253 -4.68 20.30 -17.09
N THR A 254 -4.28 19.25 -16.37
CA THR A 254 -5.20 18.21 -15.92
C THR A 254 -6.26 18.73 -14.92
N ASN A 255 -5.90 19.70 -14.07
CA ASN A 255 -6.83 20.40 -13.17
C ASN A 255 -6.78 21.92 -13.38
N VAL A 256 -7.69 22.67 -12.74
CA VAL A 256 -7.67 24.16 -12.78
C VAL A 256 -6.31 24.71 -12.35
N ALA A 257 -5.77 24.23 -11.22
CA ALA A 257 -4.46 24.66 -10.73
C ALA A 257 -3.28 24.29 -11.66
N ASP A 258 -3.43 23.26 -12.50
CA ASP A 258 -2.43 22.94 -13.54
C ASP A 258 -2.55 23.91 -14.73
N ASN A 259 -3.77 24.26 -15.14
CA ASN A 259 -4.01 25.28 -16.17
C ASN A 259 -3.48 26.65 -15.73
N ASP A 260 -3.71 27.07 -14.49
CA ASP A 260 -3.16 28.32 -13.92
C ASP A 260 -1.61 28.35 -13.92
N ALA A 261 -0.98 27.16 -13.93
CA ALA A 261 0.48 27.00 -13.94
C ALA A 261 1.08 26.93 -15.35
N LEU A 262 0.29 26.65 -16.38
CA LEU A 262 0.71 26.62 -17.77
C LEU A 262 0.58 28.02 -18.40
N LYS A 263 1.48 28.31 -19.33
CA LYS A 263 1.39 29.46 -20.25
C LYS A 263 0.96 28.95 -21.63
N PRO A 264 0.58 29.84 -22.57
CA PRO A 264 0.33 29.45 -23.96
C PRO A 264 1.46 28.57 -24.50
N MET A 265 1.09 27.56 -25.27
CA MET A 265 1.98 26.52 -25.80
C MET A 265 2.00 26.63 -27.32
N THR A 266 3.19 26.54 -27.93
CA THR A 266 3.32 26.57 -29.39
C THR A 266 3.33 25.15 -29.95
N TYR A 267 2.46 24.89 -30.91
CA TYR A 267 2.27 23.60 -31.57
C TYR A 267 2.94 23.62 -32.95
N TYR A 268 3.93 22.75 -33.15
CA TYR A 268 4.62 22.53 -34.42
C TYR A 268 4.10 21.26 -35.07
N SER A 269 3.73 21.35 -36.35
CA SER A 269 3.16 20.24 -37.13
C SER A 269 3.30 20.49 -38.63
N VAL A 270 3.00 19.53 -39.50
CA VAL A 270 3.24 19.66 -40.96
C VAL A 270 2.48 20.85 -41.58
N ALA A 271 1.29 21.17 -41.09
CA ALA A 271 0.55 22.36 -41.55
C ALA A 271 1.05 23.68 -40.92
N TYR A 272 1.77 23.61 -39.78
CA TYR A 272 2.29 24.74 -39.03
C TYR A 272 3.76 24.51 -38.61
N PRO A 273 4.71 24.43 -39.57
CA PRO A 273 6.12 24.20 -39.28
C PRO A 273 6.78 25.41 -38.59
N SER A 274 6.24 26.61 -38.79
CA SER A 274 6.64 27.83 -38.06
C SER A 274 6.02 27.94 -36.66
N GLY A 275 5.13 27.02 -36.28
CA GLY A 275 4.39 27.03 -35.03
C GLY A 275 2.99 27.65 -35.12
N SER A 276 2.15 27.30 -34.15
CA SER A 276 0.77 27.78 -33.96
C SER A 276 0.47 27.78 -32.46
N ASP A 277 0.03 28.89 -31.87
CA ASP A 277 -0.24 28.98 -30.42
C ASP A 277 -1.66 28.51 -30.02
N LYS A 278 -2.38 27.87 -30.95
CA LYS A 278 -3.80 27.46 -30.77
C LYS A 278 -4.00 25.95 -30.74
N LEU A 279 -3.43 25.26 -31.73
CA LEU A 279 -3.54 23.81 -31.94
C LEU A 279 -2.49 23.33 -32.96
N GLY A 280 -2.17 22.03 -32.92
CA GLY A 280 -1.43 21.34 -33.98
C GLY A 280 -2.35 20.58 -34.92
N VAL A 281 -1.89 20.27 -36.13
CA VAL A 281 -2.67 19.60 -37.18
C VAL A 281 -1.90 18.44 -37.78
N ILE A 282 -2.52 17.26 -37.81
CA ILE A 282 -2.08 16.13 -38.63
C ILE A 282 -3.03 16.04 -39.83
N PRO A 283 -2.56 16.33 -41.07
CA PRO A 283 -3.41 16.29 -42.26
C PRO A 283 -4.09 14.94 -42.51
N ASN A 284 -5.28 15.00 -43.09
CA ASN A 284 -6.10 13.82 -43.41
C ASN A 284 -5.40 12.76 -44.30
N TYR A 285 -4.57 13.20 -45.25
CA TYR A 285 -4.01 12.38 -46.32
C TYR A 285 -2.94 11.37 -45.87
N TYR A 286 -2.51 11.41 -44.61
CA TYR A 286 -1.66 10.37 -44.00
C TYR A 286 -2.43 9.12 -43.55
N PHE A 287 -3.77 9.10 -43.68
CA PHE A 287 -4.64 7.98 -43.27
C PHE A 287 -5.39 7.37 -44.46
N PRO A 288 -5.56 6.04 -44.53
CA PRO A 288 -5.47 5.08 -43.43
C PRO A 288 -4.12 4.35 -43.28
N TYR A 289 -3.84 3.87 -42.07
CA TYR A 289 -2.70 2.98 -41.82
C TYR A 289 -2.96 1.56 -42.36
N ARG A 290 -2.13 1.12 -43.31
CA ARG A 290 -2.24 -0.20 -44.00
C ARG A 290 -1.12 -1.20 -43.64
N ASN A 291 -0.47 -1.03 -42.50
CA ASN A 291 0.63 -1.90 -42.02
C ASN A 291 1.81 -2.11 -43.00
N ALA A 292 2.02 -1.14 -43.90
CA ALA A 292 3.14 -1.14 -44.83
C ALA A 292 4.50 -1.16 -44.09
N LYS A 293 5.46 -1.89 -44.66
CA LYS A 293 6.83 -1.99 -44.14
C LYS A 293 7.46 -0.59 -44.05
N ASP A 294 8.17 -0.34 -42.96
CA ASP A 294 8.91 0.90 -42.66
C ASP A 294 8.04 2.21 -42.62
N HIS A 295 6.70 2.11 -42.65
CA HIS A 295 5.83 3.29 -42.51
C HIS A 295 5.92 3.95 -41.12
N VAL A 296 6.12 5.26 -41.11
CA VAL A 296 6.19 6.11 -39.92
C VAL A 296 4.98 7.02 -39.78
N GLN A 297 4.47 7.14 -38.54
CA GLN A 297 3.19 7.80 -38.24
C GLN A 297 3.38 9.32 -38.02
N PRO A 298 2.48 10.18 -38.52
CA PRO A 298 2.55 11.62 -38.29
C PRO A 298 2.44 12.00 -36.80
N PHE A 299 3.00 13.16 -36.45
CA PHE A 299 3.03 13.68 -35.07
C PHE A 299 2.89 15.21 -35.00
N VAL A 300 2.65 15.70 -33.78
CA VAL A 300 2.69 17.12 -33.39
C VAL A 300 3.73 17.29 -32.29
N LEU A 301 4.57 18.32 -32.36
CA LEU A 301 5.45 18.74 -31.27
C LEU A 301 4.80 19.91 -30.52
N VAL A 302 4.70 19.81 -29.19
CA VAL A 302 4.08 20.84 -28.33
C VAL A 302 5.18 21.42 -27.44
N GLN A 303 5.52 22.69 -27.64
CA GLN A 303 6.50 23.40 -26.81
C GLN A 303 5.83 24.06 -25.61
N PHE A 304 6.35 23.76 -24.42
CA PHE A 304 5.87 24.31 -23.15
C PHE A 304 6.74 25.50 -22.74
N HIS A 305 6.14 26.68 -22.66
CA HIS A 305 6.83 27.89 -22.24
C HIS A 305 6.72 28.15 -20.74
N ASP A 306 7.81 28.69 -20.17
CA ASP A 306 7.84 29.39 -18.89
C ASP A 306 7.30 28.59 -17.69
N LEU A 307 7.54 27.28 -17.70
CA LEU A 307 7.15 26.33 -16.65
C LEU A 307 7.67 26.80 -15.27
N PRO A 308 6.83 26.84 -14.21
CA PRO A 308 7.27 27.20 -12.86
C PRO A 308 8.25 26.20 -12.24
N LEU A 309 9.26 26.72 -11.55
CA LEU A 309 10.31 25.95 -10.90
C LEU A 309 9.80 25.15 -9.68
N ASN A 310 10.30 23.92 -9.53
CA ASN A 310 9.99 22.99 -8.45
C ASN A 310 8.49 22.70 -8.24
N ARG A 311 7.68 22.88 -9.30
CA ARG A 311 6.25 22.56 -9.32
C ARG A 311 6.00 21.42 -10.30
N LEU A 312 5.25 20.41 -9.84
CA LEU A 312 4.73 19.34 -10.67
C LEU A 312 3.43 19.82 -11.33
N ILE A 313 3.29 19.58 -12.64
CA ILE A 313 2.12 19.99 -13.43
C ILE A 313 1.61 18.79 -14.21
N GLY A 314 0.32 18.46 -14.05
CA GLY A 314 -0.36 17.49 -14.91
C GLY A 314 -0.76 18.12 -16.25
N VAL A 315 -0.40 17.49 -17.36
CA VAL A 315 -0.79 17.89 -18.72
C VAL A 315 -1.64 16.80 -19.35
N THR A 316 -2.75 17.21 -19.95
CA THR A 316 -3.68 16.37 -20.70
C THR A 316 -3.75 16.86 -22.15
N CYS A 317 -3.30 16.03 -23.09
CA CYS A 317 -3.43 16.30 -24.52
C CYS A 317 -4.56 15.46 -25.13
N ARG A 318 -5.31 16.04 -26.08
CA ARG A 318 -6.43 15.40 -26.80
C ARG A 318 -6.29 15.59 -28.30
N ALA A 319 -6.66 14.55 -29.06
CA ALA A 319 -6.82 14.59 -30.51
C ALA A 319 -8.31 14.69 -30.88
N TRP A 320 -8.63 15.49 -31.88
CA TRP A 320 -9.99 15.81 -32.29
C TRP A 320 -10.17 15.55 -33.78
N ALA A 321 -11.05 14.60 -34.10
CA ALA A 321 -11.66 14.39 -35.41
C ALA A 321 -13.01 13.69 -35.18
N PRO A 322 -14.00 13.78 -36.09
CA PRO A 322 -15.23 12.99 -35.98
C PRO A 322 -14.88 11.50 -35.99
N GLY A 323 -15.48 10.75 -35.07
CA GLY A 323 -15.16 9.32 -34.85
C GLY A 323 -14.05 9.04 -33.83
N ILE A 324 -13.52 10.05 -33.11
CA ILE A 324 -12.65 9.88 -31.93
C ILE A 324 -13.46 10.14 -30.65
N GLU A 325 -13.52 9.14 -29.76
CA GLU A 325 -14.05 9.28 -28.39
C GLU A 325 -12.96 9.70 -27.39
N HIS A 326 -13.29 10.61 -26.47
CA HIS A 326 -12.48 10.89 -25.27
C HIS A 326 -13.00 10.15 -24.05
N ASN A 327 -12.21 9.24 -23.49
CA ASN A 327 -12.59 8.52 -22.27
C ASN A 327 -11.41 8.37 -21.29
N VAL A 328 -11.53 9.04 -20.15
CA VAL A 328 -10.52 9.10 -19.07
C VAL A 328 -10.19 7.72 -18.49
N ARG A 329 -11.16 6.78 -18.46
CA ARG A 329 -10.95 5.41 -17.94
C ARG A 329 -10.27 4.48 -18.94
N GLY A 330 -10.15 4.86 -20.21
CA GLY A 330 -9.65 3.99 -21.29
C GLY A 330 -8.54 4.59 -22.15
N VAL A 331 -8.03 5.78 -21.82
CA VAL A 331 -6.98 6.52 -22.57
C VAL A 331 -7.33 6.63 -24.07
N ARG A 332 -8.63 6.82 -24.37
CA ARG A 332 -9.17 6.98 -25.73
C ARG A 332 -9.11 8.44 -26.14
N GLY A 333 -8.59 8.74 -27.34
CA GLY A 333 -8.48 10.08 -27.91
C GLY A 333 -7.58 11.06 -27.14
N MET A 334 -6.95 10.64 -26.04
CA MET A 334 -6.24 11.49 -25.08
C MET A 334 -4.97 10.82 -24.54
N VAL A 335 -4.01 11.61 -24.08
CA VAL A 335 -2.83 11.14 -23.34
C VAL A 335 -2.48 12.12 -22.23
N ASN A 336 -2.06 11.59 -21.08
CA ASN A 336 -1.68 12.37 -19.91
C ASN A 336 -0.18 12.17 -19.62
N PHE A 337 0.52 13.25 -19.27
CA PHE A 337 1.89 13.23 -18.77
C PHE A 337 2.11 14.34 -17.74
N GLN A 338 3.24 14.32 -17.04
CA GLN A 338 3.58 15.31 -16.02
C GLN A 338 4.87 16.05 -16.38
N LEU A 339 4.89 17.36 -16.10
CA LEU A 339 6.07 18.21 -16.28
C LEU A 339 6.60 18.66 -14.91
N TYR A 340 7.92 18.64 -14.73
CA TYR A 340 8.58 19.11 -13.50
C TYR A 340 9.92 19.80 -13.80
N ARG A 341 10.01 21.12 -13.56
CA ARG A 341 11.20 21.93 -13.85
C ARG A 341 12.09 22.12 -12.62
N THR A 342 13.40 21.92 -12.77
CA THR A 342 14.42 22.07 -11.71
C THR A 342 15.55 23.00 -12.14
N LYS A 343 16.24 23.62 -11.17
CA LYS A 343 17.48 24.38 -11.41
C LYS A 343 18.67 23.86 -10.59
N VAL A 344 19.85 23.69 -11.20
CA VAL A 344 21.01 23.08 -10.53
C VAL A 344 21.88 24.07 -9.75
N GLY A 345 21.26 24.72 -8.77
CA GLY A 345 21.98 25.17 -7.56
C GLY A 345 22.40 24.01 -6.63
N THR A 346 22.18 22.76 -7.06
CA THR A 346 22.32 21.54 -6.25
C THR A 346 22.92 20.37 -7.04
N HIS A 347 24.10 20.57 -7.66
CA HIS A 347 24.82 19.51 -8.38
C HIS A 347 25.47 18.51 -7.41
N TYR A 348 25.63 17.25 -7.84
CA TYR A 348 26.94 16.70 -8.18
C TYR A 348 26.87 15.21 -8.59
N TRP A 349 26.80 14.92 -9.90
CA TRP A 349 27.85 14.24 -10.69
C TRP A 349 27.27 13.65 -11.98
N SER A 350 27.61 14.27 -13.12
CA SER A 350 27.14 13.87 -14.44
C SER A 350 28.12 14.35 -15.53
N ALA A 351 29.36 13.83 -15.52
CA ALA A 351 30.38 14.13 -16.55
C ALA A 351 31.61 13.18 -16.54
N VAL A 352 31.53 12.01 -17.20
CA VAL A 352 32.71 11.32 -17.78
C VAL A 352 32.29 10.53 -19.04
N VAL A 353 33.18 10.46 -20.04
CA VAL A 353 33.12 9.62 -21.26
C VAL A 353 32.01 9.93 -22.26
N GLN A 354 32.32 10.80 -23.22
CA GLN A 354 32.09 10.45 -24.63
C GLN A 354 33.21 9.51 -25.08
N PHE A 355 32.94 8.57 -26.00
CA PHE A 355 33.85 8.30 -27.13
C PHE A 355 33.10 7.61 -28.28
N GLN A 356 33.68 7.65 -29.47
CA GLN A 356 33.07 7.19 -30.73
C GLN A 356 33.11 5.66 -30.87
N CYS A 357 32.14 5.10 -31.59
CA CYS A 357 32.28 3.76 -32.19
C CYS A 357 32.82 3.90 -33.61
N SER A 358 33.93 3.23 -33.91
CA SER A 358 34.21 2.75 -35.28
C SER A 358 33.65 1.33 -35.42
N SER A 359 33.15 0.98 -36.61
CA SER A 359 32.52 -0.31 -36.86
C SER A 359 33.54 -1.37 -37.29
N THR A 360 33.64 -2.50 -36.57
CA THR A 360 33.74 -3.85 -37.18
C THR A 360 33.71 -4.98 -36.14
N THR A 361 33.26 -6.17 -36.59
CA THR A 361 33.20 -7.46 -35.89
C THR A 361 32.32 -7.57 -34.63
N MET A 362 31.39 -8.52 -34.64
CA MET A 362 30.65 -8.94 -33.45
C MET A 362 31.53 -9.83 -32.55
N PRO A 363 31.54 -9.62 -31.23
CA PRO A 363 31.74 -10.72 -30.29
C PRO A 363 30.54 -11.67 -30.38
N ARG A 364 30.80 -12.98 -30.50
CA ARG A 364 29.74 -13.99 -30.36
C ARG A 364 29.13 -13.91 -28.95
N THR A 365 27.83 -14.18 -28.82
CA THR A 365 27.21 -14.45 -27.52
C THR A 365 28.01 -15.56 -26.80
N PRO A 366 28.47 -15.36 -25.56
CA PRO A 366 29.11 -16.43 -24.82
C PRO A 366 28.07 -17.54 -24.60
N ARG A 367 28.41 -18.77 -25.00
CA ARG A 367 27.69 -19.95 -24.52
C ARG A 367 27.83 -19.97 -23.00
N LEU A 368 26.73 -20.13 -22.26
CA LEU A 368 26.85 -20.54 -20.86
C LEU A 368 27.54 -21.90 -20.83
N GLU A 369 28.74 -21.94 -20.27
CA GLU A 369 29.55 -23.16 -20.22
C GLU A 369 28.92 -24.20 -19.30
N SER A 370 29.12 -25.48 -19.65
CA SER A 370 28.45 -26.62 -19.03
C SER A 370 28.82 -26.88 -17.56
N SER A 371 29.86 -26.22 -17.04
CA SER A 371 30.35 -26.34 -15.65
C SER A 371 29.36 -25.80 -14.59
N PHE A 372 28.46 -24.89 -14.97
CA PHE A 372 27.60 -24.25 -13.98
C PHE A 372 26.51 -25.18 -13.40
N TYR A 373 25.95 -26.09 -14.21
CA TYR A 373 24.92 -27.03 -13.75
C TYR A 373 25.46 -28.11 -12.79
N GLU A 374 26.77 -28.36 -12.79
CA GLU A 374 27.42 -29.34 -11.91
C GLU A 374 27.33 -28.98 -10.42
N HIS A 375 27.07 -27.70 -10.11
CA HIS A 375 27.04 -27.15 -8.76
C HIS A 375 25.79 -27.54 -7.92
N PHE A 376 24.73 -28.03 -8.58
CA PHE A 376 23.41 -28.26 -7.96
C PHE A 376 22.95 -29.72 -8.09
N GLN A 377 23.87 -30.67 -7.89
CA GLN A 377 23.71 -32.06 -8.33
C GLN A 377 22.83 -32.95 -7.42
N TYR A 378 21.99 -32.40 -6.55
CA TYR A 378 21.13 -33.17 -5.65
C TYR A 378 19.74 -32.54 -5.48
N ARG A 379 18.69 -33.33 -5.76
CA ARG A 379 17.29 -33.00 -5.52
C ARG A 379 16.54 -34.25 -5.08
N THR A 380 16.40 -34.45 -3.78
CA THR A 380 15.63 -35.56 -3.19
C THR A 380 14.18 -35.57 -3.70
N MET A 381 13.57 -36.77 -3.78
CA MET A 381 12.29 -36.95 -4.48
C MET A 381 11.11 -36.18 -3.86
N LYS A 382 10.16 -35.84 -4.75
CA LYS A 382 8.88 -35.19 -4.46
C LYS A 382 8.14 -35.86 -3.29
N THR A 383 7.80 -35.08 -2.28
CA THR A 383 6.68 -35.36 -1.37
C THR A 383 5.46 -34.46 -1.64
N CYS A 384 5.39 -33.91 -2.85
CA CYS A 384 4.28 -33.08 -3.34
C CYS A 384 3.04 -33.92 -3.69
N ARG A 385 1.89 -33.60 -3.07
CA ARG A 385 0.57 -34.04 -3.57
C ARG A 385 0.06 -33.05 -4.61
N ASN A 386 -0.02 -33.51 -5.86
CA ASN A 386 -0.27 -32.76 -7.10
C ASN A 386 0.83 -31.77 -7.52
N GLU A 387 1.02 -31.65 -8.84
CA GLU A 387 2.06 -30.83 -9.49
C GLU A 387 1.48 -29.60 -10.21
N SER A 388 0.20 -29.33 -10.01
CA SER A 388 -0.63 -28.46 -10.85
C SER A 388 -1.18 -27.23 -10.10
N LYS A 389 -0.36 -26.59 -9.27
CA LYS A 389 -0.70 -25.33 -8.58
C LYS A 389 0.48 -24.35 -8.56
N GLN A 390 0.15 -23.06 -8.59
CA GLN A 390 1.09 -21.96 -8.46
C GLN A 390 1.63 -21.90 -7.01
N ILE A 391 2.95 -21.74 -6.87
CA ILE A 391 3.59 -21.57 -5.56
C ILE A 391 3.44 -20.09 -5.18
N PHE A 392 3.10 -19.81 -3.92
CA PHE A 392 2.94 -18.44 -3.44
C PHE A 392 4.17 -17.95 -2.66
N LEU A 393 4.72 -18.82 -1.81
CA LEU A 393 5.88 -18.54 -0.96
C LEU A 393 6.88 -19.69 -1.05
N THR A 394 8.15 -19.39 -1.31
CA THR A 394 9.24 -20.36 -1.24
C THR A 394 10.24 -19.98 -0.16
N ILE A 395 10.46 -20.88 0.80
CA ILE A 395 11.29 -20.64 1.99
C ILE A 395 12.66 -21.32 1.79
N ALA A 396 13.69 -20.51 1.58
CA ALA A 396 15.08 -20.92 1.46
C ALA A 396 15.76 -20.93 2.83
N ILE A 397 15.80 -22.08 3.49
CA ILE A 397 16.46 -22.28 4.78
C ILE A 397 17.95 -22.54 4.54
N LEU A 398 18.84 -21.75 5.14
CA LEU A 398 20.26 -22.03 5.19
C LEU A 398 20.59 -22.82 6.47
N SER A 399 21.25 -23.97 6.33
CA SER A 399 21.67 -24.81 7.44
C SER A 399 23.09 -25.36 7.21
N SER A 400 23.64 -26.08 8.19
CA SER A 400 24.76 -27.00 7.99
C SER A 400 24.29 -28.43 8.23
N TYR A 401 24.98 -29.43 7.70
CA TYR A 401 24.61 -30.84 7.89
C TYR A 401 24.48 -31.18 9.39
N GLU A 402 25.42 -30.71 10.20
CA GLU A 402 25.46 -30.92 11.66
C GLU A 402 24.29 -30.26 12.38
N ARG A 403 23.93 -29.03 11.97
CA ARG A 403 22.82 -28.27 12.57
C ARG A 403 21.45 -28.75 12.08
N LEU A 404 21.38 -29.32 10.88
CA LEU A 404 20.17 -29.90 10.31
C LEU A 404 19.58 -30.97 11.24
N LEU A 405 20.39 -31.90 11.74
CA LEU A 405 19.92 -32.95 12.66
C LEU A 405 19.39 -32.41 13.99
N ILE A 406 19.82 -31.21 14.41
CA ILE A 406 19.38 -30.55 15.64
C ILE A 406 18.06 -29.80 15.44
N TYR A 407 17.94 -29.00 14.38
CA TYR A 407 16.80 -28.09 14.21
C TYR A 407 15.69 -28.63 13.29
N LEU A 408 16.02 -29.45 12.28
CA LEU A 408 15.03 -29.97 11.32
C LEU A 408 13.89 -30.75 11.99
N PRO A 409 14.12 -31.66 12.97
CA PRO A 409 13.02 -32.35 13.64
C PRO A 409 12.07 -31.38 14.35
N SER A 410 12.60 -30.28 14.89
CA SER A 410 11.82 -29.24 15.57
C SER A 410 11.01 -28.41 14.59
N ILE A 411 11.58 -28.03 13.44
CA ILE A 411 10.87 -27.32 12.35
C ILE A 411 9.71 -28.18 11.81
N LEU A 412 9.99 -29.44 11.44
CA LEU A 412 9.01 -30.32 10.80
C LEU A 412 7.87 -30.72 11.73
N ASN A 413 8.15 -30.93 13.03
CA ASN A 413 7.13 -31.27 14.02
C ASN A 413 6.37 -30.05 14.59
N THR A 414 6.70 -28.82 14.15
CA THR A 414 6.03 -27.59 14.62
C THR A 414 5.46 -26.77 13.46
N TRP A 415 6.14 -25.69 13.05
CA TRP A 415 5.55 -24.72 12.12
C TRP A 415 5.44 -25.22 10.69
N ALA A 416 6.35 -26.07 10.21
CA ALA A 416 6.27 -26.60 8.85
C ALA A 416 5.10 -27.60 8.68
N LEU A 417 4.60 -28.20 9.77
CA LEU A 417 3.38 -29.02 9.77
C LEU A 417 2.11 -28.21 9.43
N LEU A 418 2.12 -26.89 9.67
CA LEU A 418 1.01 -25.96 9.35
C LEU A 418 1.13 -25.32 7.95
N ALA A 419 2.19 -25.63 7.19
CA ALA A 419 2.40 -25.06 5.87
C ALA A 419 1.50 -25.74 4.82
N THR A 420 0.79 -24.94 4.02
CA THR A 420 -0.17 -25.39 3.00
C THR A 420 0.53 -25.75 1.68
N ASN A 421 -0.21 -26.35 0.74
CA ASN A 421 0.25 -26.63 -0.63
C ASN A 421 0.68 -25.38 -1.45
N GLU A 422 0.46 -24.16 -0.94
CA GLU A 422 0.92 -22.91 -1.56
C GLU A 422 2.34 -22.51 -1.13
N VAL A 423 2.90 -23.24 -0.15
CA VAL A 423 4.24 -23.02 0.41
C VAL A 423 5.17 -24.16 -0.01
N GLU A 424 6.39 -23.82 -0.41
CA GLU A 424 7.47 -24.78 -0.67
C GLU A 424 8.70 -24.44 0.18
N ILE A 425 9.30 -25.45 0.80
CA ILE A 425 10.46 -25.29 1.69
C ILE A 425 11.69 -25.95 1.04
N ILE A 426 12.79 -25.22 0.98
CA ILE A 426 14.04 -25.64 0.33
C ILE A 426 15.18 -25.42 1.30
N ILE A 427 15.91 -26.49 1.62
CA ILE A 427 17.01 -26.47 2.58
C ILE A 427 18.34 -26.52 1.82
N PHE A 428 19.21 -25.53 2.04
CA PHE A 428 20.54 -25.44 1.42
C PHE A 428 21.62 -25.88 2.41
N ILE A 429 22.42 -26.87 2.00
CA ILE A 429 23.53 -27.45 2.78
C ILE A 429 24.80 -27.57 1.93
N GLU A 430 25.95 -27.62 2.62
CA GLU A 430 27.25 -27.95 2.04
C GLU A 430 27.34 -29.38 1.51
N GLU A 431 28.29 -29.59 0.61
CA GLU A 431 28.76 -30.90 0.19
C GLU A 431 29.73 -31.47 1.25
N LYS A 432 29.27 -32.46 2.05
CA LYS A 432 30.10 -33.16 3.05
C LYS A 432 30.13 -34.66 2.79
N PHE A 433 31.34 -35.21 2.65
CA PHE A 433 31.63 -36.56 2.12
C PHE A 433 31.25 -37.76 3.03
N SER A 434 30.78 -37.52 4.26
CA SER A 434 31.05 -38.45 5.37
C SER A 434 29.83 -39.17 5.99
N ILE A 435 28.59 -38.93 5.53
CA ILE A 435 27.39 -39.39 6.25
C ILE A 435 26.34 -39.98 5.27
N PRO A 436 25.82 -41.20 5.48
CA PRO A 436 24.94 -41.88 4.52
C PRO A 436 23.64 -41.13 4.23
N GLU A 437 23.33 -40.94 2.94
CA GLU A 437 22.13 -40.24 2.46
C GLU A 437 20.83 -40.88 2.98
N GLU A 438 20.83 -42.21 3.07
CA GLU A 438 19.76 -43.05 3.62
C GLU A 438 19.30 -42.60 5.03
N SER A 439 20.19 -42.00 5.83
CA SER A 439 19.86 -41.49 7.17
C SER A 439 18.94 -40.27 7.13
N ILE A 440 19.16 -39.36 6.16
CA ILE A 440 18.33 -38.18 5.95
C ILE A 440 17.01 -38.58 5.30
N GLU A 441 17.02 -39.52 4.35
CA GLU A 441 15.79 -40.03 3.73
C GLU A 441 14.89 -40.76 4.75
N LYS A 442 15.46 -41.59 5.63
CA LYS A 442 14.73 -42.22 6.75
C LYS A 442 14.10 -41.19 7.69
N LEU A 443 14.74 -40.04 7.91
CA LEU A 443 14.19 -38.95 8.72
C LEU A 443 13.01 -38.26 7.99
N PHE A 444 13.16 -37.90 6.72
CA PHE A 444 12.10 -37.26 5.93
C PHE A 444 10.88 -38.18 5.71
N LEU A 445 11.09 -39.46 5.38
CA LEU A 445 10.02 -40.44 5.15
C LEU A 445 9.17 -40.69 6.41
N ARG A 446 9.72 -40.47 7.61
CA ARG A 446 9.00 -40.63 8.88
C ARG A 446 8.03 -39.48 9.19
N ILE A 447 8.25 -38.29 8.63
CA ILE A 447 7.53 -37.05 9.02
C ILE A 447 6.66 -36.50 7.88
N THR A 448 7.06 -36.71 6.62
CA THR A 448 6.32 -36.23 5.44
C THR A 448 4.90 -36.77 5.24
N PRO A 449 4.45 -37.94 5.77
CA PRO A 449 3.06 -38.40 5.63
C PRO A 449 1.97 -37.44 6.15
N SER A 450 2.33 -36.49 7.03
CA SER A 450 1.42 -35.50 7.61
C SER A 450 1.57 -34.07 7.09
N MET A 451 2.54 -33.79 6.20
CA MET A 451 2.76 -32.45 5.64
C MET A 451 1.89 -32.18 4.40
N GLN A 452 1.54 -30.91 4.16
CA GLN A 452 0.79 -30.46 2.98
C GLN A 452 1.64 -29.63 1.99
N SER A 453 2.69 -28.98 2.49
CA SER A 453 3.72 -28.27 1.70
C SER A 453 4.76 -29.23 1.09
N CYS A 454 5.36 -28.81 -0.02
CA CYS A 454 6.52 -29.50 -0.59
C CYS A 454 7.81 -29.16 0.18
N LEU A 455 8.71 -30.14 0.30
CA LEU A 455 9.99 -30.01 0.99
C LEU A 455 11.12 -30.59 0.15
N PHE A 456 12.20 -29.83 -0.05
CA PHE A 456 13.38 -30.21 -0.82
C PHE A 456 14.68 -29.92 -0.07
N THR A 457 15.75 -30.64 -0.41
CA THR A 457 17.12 -30.37 0.05
C THR A 457 18.05 -30.22 -1.16
N VAL A 458 18.86 -29.18 -1.15
CA VAL A 458 19.82 -28.82 -2.21
C VAL A 458 21.22 -28.86 -1.60
N LYS A 459 22.07 -29.74 -2.13
CA LYS A 459 23.50 -29.76 -1.84
C LYS A 459 24.20 -28.76 -2.77
N LEU A 460 24.99 -27.86 -2.20
CA LEU A 460 25.79 -26.90 -2.95
C LEU A 460 27.24 -27.40 -3.07
N LYS A 461 27.68 -27.76 -4.28
CA LYS A 461 29.05 -28.22 -4.48
C LYS A 461 30.08 -27.13 -4.24
N HIS A 462 31.25 -27.54 -3.74
CA HIS A 462 32.38 -26.64 -3.48
C HIS A 462 32.04 -25.44 -2.57
N VAL A 463 30.97 -25.54 -1.76
CA VAL A 463 30.57 -24.55 -0.76
C VAL A 463 30.84 -25.12 0.62
N GLU A 464 31.89 -24.63 1.27
CA GLU A 464 32.29 -25.03 2.61
C GLU A 464 31.31 -24.51 3.68
N ASN A 465 31.30 -25.16 4.85
CA ASN A 465 30.51 -24.72 6.00
C ASN A 465 31.21 -23.61 6.82
N ALA A 466 31.66 -22.55 6.14
CA ALA A 466 32.12 -21.34 6.80
C ALA A 466 30.94 -20.61 7.47
N TYR A 467 31.18 -20.01 8.64
CA TYR A 467 30.22 -19.15 9.32
C TYR A 467 30.84 -17.75 9.53
N PRO A 468 30.18 -16.65 9.11
CA PRO A 468 28.84 -16.60 8.52
C PRO A 468 28.77 -17.16 7.07
N PRO A 469 27.61 -17.70 6.64
CA PRO A 469 27.51 -18.57 5.46
C PRO A 469 27.43 -17.81 4.11
N GLN A 470 28.44 -17.00 3.80
CA GLN A 470 28.44 -16.07 2.65
C GLN A 470 28.21 -16.75 1.29
N LYS A 471 29.10 -17.66 0.88
CA LYS A 471 29.01 -18.37 -0.41
C LYS A 471 27.69 -19.14 -0.54
N LYS A 472 27.26 -19.80 0.55
CA LYS A 472 25.99 -20.52 0.67
C LYS A 472 24.77 -19.59 0.45
N SER A 473 24.78 -18.38 1.02
CA SER A 473 23.71 -17.38 0.85
C SER A 473 23.58 -16.91 -0.61
N PHE A 474 24.69 -16.53 -1.25
CA PHE A 474 24.68 -16.09 -2.67
C PHE A 474 24.29 -17.21 -3.64
N TYR A 475 24.80 -18.43 -3.44
CA TYR A 475 24.46 -19.58 -4.28
C TYR A 475 23.00 -20.03 -4.08
N ALA A 476 22.45 -19.92 -2.86
CA ALA A 476 21.03 -20.14 -2.62
C ALA A 476 20.16 -19.12 -3.38
N MET A 477 20.50 -17.83 -3.34
CA MET A 477 19.77 -16.81 -4.13
C MET A 477 19.85 -17.09 -5.64
N LYS A 478 21.02 -17.52 -6.13
CA LYS A 478 21.20 -17.88 -7.55
C LYS A 478 20.34 -19.09 -7.96
N PHE A 479 20.28 -20.13 -7.14
CA PHE A 479 19.38 -21.27 -7.34
C PHE A 479 17.90 -20.86 -7.32
N MET A 480 17.51 -20.02 -6.35
CA MET A 480 16.14 -19.50 -6.24
C MET A 480 15.75 -18.70 -7.49
N HIS A 481 16.65 -17.92 -8.08
CA HIS A 481 16.41 -17.23 -9.34
C HIS A 481 16.08 -18.23 -10.47
N ILE A 482 16.99 -19.18 -10.71
CA ILE A 482 16.93 -20.10 -11.85
C ILE A 482 15.67 -20.98 -11.82
N PHE A 483 15.33 -21.53 -10.65
CA PHE A 483 14.28 -22.56 -10.55
C PHE A 483 12.93 -22.02 -10.05
N TYR A 484 12.89 -20.86 -9.38
CA TYR A 484 11.69 -20.38 -8.67
C TYR A 484 11.25 -18.95 -9.03
N ALA A 485 12.08 -18.06 -9.58
CA ALA A 485 11.68 -16.67 -9.86
C ALA A 485 10.62 -16.51 -10.98
N GLN A 486 10.23 -17.58 -11.68
CA GLN A 486 9.07 -17.61 -12.58
C GLN A 486 7.87 -18.37 -12.02
N ARG A 487 7.96 -18.91 -10.80
CA ARG A 487 6.98 -19.86 -10.22
C ARG A 487 6.46 -19.48 -8.83
N THR A 488 7.12 -18.54 -8.15
CA THR A 488 6.76 -18.08 -6.81
C THR A 488 6.62 -16.56 -6.75
N SER A 489 5.65 -16.06 -5.98
CA SER A 489 5.45 -14.62 -5.76
C SER A 489 6.44 -14.05 -4.73
N TRP A 490 6.82 -14.85 -3.73
CA TRP A 490 7.64 -14.43 -2.59
C TRP A 490 8.73 -15.45 -2.27
N ILE A 491 9.92 -14.95 -1.92
CA ILE A 491 11.04 -15.75 -1.43
C ILE A 491 11.36 -15.31 0.00
N LEU A 492 11.44 -16.26 0.94
CA LEU A 492 11.92 -16.03 2.30
C LEU A 492 13.25 -16.76 2.50
N ARG A 493 14.36 -16.04 2.60
CA ARG A 493 15.64 -16.58 3.10
C ARG A 493 15.60 -16.60 4.62
N LEU A 494 15.94 -17.74 5.23
CA LEU A 494 15.79 -17.98 6.67
C LEU A 494 17.01 -18.76 7.22
N ASP A 495 17.33 -18.56 8.50
CA ASP A 495 18.24 -19.49 9.21
C ASP A 495 17.46 -20.69 9.80
N ASP A 496 18.11 -21.84 9.84
CA ASP A 496 17.61 -23.09 10.41
C ASP A 496 17.20 -23.06 11.90
N ASN A 497 17.53 -21.99 12.64
CA ASN A 497 17.16 -21.81 14.04
C ASN A 497 16.04 -20.76 14.24
N ALA A 498 15.22 -20.49 13.22
CA ALA A 498 14.07 -19.60 13.31
C ALA A 498 12.72 -20.35 13.38
N TYR A 499 11.75 -19.77 14.10
CA TYR A 499 10.35 -20.20 14.08
C TYR A 499 9.53 -19.25 13.21
N VAL A 500 8.71 -19.80 12.29
CA VAL A 500 7.84 -19.03 11.40
C VAL A 500 6.37 -19.25 11.77
N ASN A 501 5.61 -18.19 12.01
CA ASN A 501 4.15 -18.27 12.15
C ASN A 501 3.51 -18.32 10.75
N ILE A 502 3.58 -19.49 10.10
CA ILE A 502 3.33 -19.64 8.66
C ILE A 502 1.91 -19.24 8.22
N GLU A 503 0.89 -19.49 9.04
CA GLU A 503 -0.50 -19.13 8.72
C GLU A 503 -0.72 -17.61 8.73
N ASP A 504 -0.14 -16.90 9.70
CA ASP A 504 -0.25 -15.43 9.78
C ASP A 504 0.69 -14.77 8.75
N LEU A 505 1.88 -15.33 8.49
CA LEU A 505 2.82 -14.85 7.47
C LEU A 505 2.24 -14.94 6.05
N VAL A 506 1.68 -16.09 5.66
CA VAL A 506 1.09 -16.25 4.32
C VAL A 506 -0.12 -15.32 4.15
N ARG A 507 -0.94 -15.13 5.19
CA ARG A 507 -2.07 -14.19 5.15
C ARG A 507 -1.61 -12.74 4.99
N TRP A 508 -0.54 -12.34 5.68
CA TRP A 508 0.05 -11.01 5.57
C TRP A 508 0.72 -10.76 4.21
N LEU A 509 1.47 -11.74 3.68
CA LEU A 509 2.03 -11.64 2.33
C LEU A 509 0.95 -11.57 1.24
N LYS A 510 -0.23 -12.17 1.45
CA LYS A 510 -1.38 -12.05 0.54
C LYS A 510 -2.05 -10.67 0.54
N SER A 511 -1.76 -9.79 1.51
CA SER A 511 -2.15 -8.37 1.45
C SER A 511 -1.09 -7.45 0.82
N LEU A 512 0.02 -8.00 0.33
CA LEU A 512 1.12 -7.22 -0.26
C LEU A 512 1.26 -7.47 -1.77
N ASP A 513 1.58 -6.39 -2.47
CA ASP A 513 1.77 -6.37 -3.92
C ASP A 513 3.16 -6.94 -4.30
N HIS A 514 3.18 -8.22 -4.65
CA HIS A 514 4.39 -8.96 -5.05
C HIS A 514 4.98 -8.53 -6.40
N THR A 515 4.25 -7.73 -7.22
CA THR A 515 4.81 -7.19 -8.46
C THR A 515 5.69 -5.96 -8.20
N ARG A 516 5.70 -5.42 -6.97
CA ARG A 516 6.61 -4.36 -6.56
C ARG A 516 7.95 -4.91 -6.10
N ILE A 517 8.98 -4.09 -6.27
CA ILE A 517 10.33 -4.30 -5.75
C ILE A 517 10.28 -4.09 -4.22
N LEU A 518 10.37 -5.17 -3.43
CA LEU A 518 10.21 -5.14 -1.97
C LEU A 518 11.23 -6.03 -1.25
N TYR A 519 12.08 -5.39 -0.43
CA TYR A 519 13.13 -5.99 0.41
C TYR A 519 12.74 -5.82 1.88
N ILE A 520 12.22 -6.88 2.50
CA ILE A 520 11.55 -6.81 3.80
C ILE A 520 12.22 -7.75 4.81
N GLY A 521 12.38 -7.28 6.05
CA GLY A 521 13.00 -8.00 7.15
C GLY A 521 13.37 -7.02 8.26
N GLN A 522 14.12 -7.47 9.25
CA GLN A 522 14.54 -6.59 10.35
C GLN A 522 15.76 -5.75 9.96
N GLY A 523 15.58 -4.44 9.77
CA GLY A 523 16.65 -3.52 9.39
C GLY A 523 17.78 -3.41 10.44
N GLY A 524 18.99 -3.82 10.05
CA GLY A 524 20.22 -3.78 10.84
C GLY A 524 21.18 -2.64 10.42
N THR A 525 21.99 -2.18 11.39
CA THR A 525 23.01 -1.12 11.19
C THR A 525 24.38 -1.51 11.76
N GLY A 526 24.63 -2.81 11.95
CA GLY A 526 25.86 -3.33 12.56
C GLY A 526 25.92 -3.19 14.09
N ARG A 527 26.94 -3.78 14.71
CA ARG A 527 27.18 -3.72 16.16
C ARG A 527 27.94 -2.43 16.52
N ARG A 528 27.58 -1.77 17.64
CA ARG A 528 28.21 -0.51 18.10
C ARG A 528 29.74 -0.56 18.25
N ASN A 529 30.27 -1.75 18.55
CA ASN A 529 31.70 -2.04 18.71
C ASN A 529 32.17 -3.12 17.72
N GLY A 530 31.49 -3.29 16.58
CA GLY A 530 31.88 -4.23 15.52
C GLY A 530 32.78 -3.60 14.45
N PRO A 531 33.33 -4.41 13.53
CA PRO A 531 33.99 -3.90 12.33
C PRO A 531 33.00 -3.06 11.47
N PRO A 532 33.51 -2.12 10.66
CA PRO A 532 32.67 -1.30 9.79
C PRO A 532 31.93 -2.16 8.76
N ILE A 533 30.64 -1.89 8.56
CA ILE A 533 29.80 -2.63 7.58
C ILE A 533 29.67 -1.93 6.22
N HIS A 534 30.33 -0.77 6.06
CA HIS A 534 30.41 0.00 4.81
C HIS A 534 29.06 0.39 4.17
N LEU A 535 28.01 0.58 4.98
CA LEU A 535 26.72 1.15 4.56
C LEU A 535 26.68 2.67 4.79
N LEU A 536 25.92 3.38 3.93
CA LEU A 536 25.71 4.83 4.06
C LEU A 536 24.81 5.16 5.27
N PRO A 537 24.96 6.34 5.90
CA PRO A 537 24.20 6.68 7.11
C PRO A 537 22.69 6.76 6.87
N GLY A 538 21.95 5.72 7.24
CA GLY A 538 20.49 5.63 7.02
C GLY A 538 20.08 4.49 6.10
N GLU A 539 21.03 3.78 5.52
CA GLU A 539 20.77 2.53 4.81
C GLU A 539 20.83 1.34 5.77
N TYR A 540 20.02 0.32 5.48
CA TYR A 540 19.84 -0.87 6.31
C TYR A 540 19.96 -2.12 5.45
N PHE A 541 20.67 -3.14 5.96
CA PHE A 541 20.53 -4.51 5.49
C PHE A 541 19.43 -5.21 6.29
N CYS A 542 18.74 -6.19 5.71
CA CYS A 542 17.82 -7.04 6.47
C CYS A 542 18.62 -8.13 7.19
N MET A 543 18.52 -8.23 8.51
CA MET A 543 19.28 -9.21 9.30
C MET A 543 18.84 -10.64 9.00
N GLY A 544 19.80 -11.50 8.65
CA GLY A 544 19.58 -12.79 7.98
C GLY A 544 18.76 -13.78 8.79
N GLY A 545 19.09 -13.97 10.07
CA GLY A 545 18.47 -15.01 10.89
C GLY A 545 17.02 -14.76 11.28
N SER A 546 16.63 -13.49 11.44
CA SER A 546 15.21 -13.09 11.62
C SER A 546 14.38 -13.19 10.33
N GLY A 547 14.99 -13.58 9.20
CA GLY A 547 14.33 -13.75 7.92
C GLY A 547 14.45 -12.53 7.00
N ILE A 548 14.72 -12.81 5.73
CA ILE A 548 14.75 -11.83 4.63
C ILE A 548 13.71 -12.25 3.60
N ILE A 549 12.71 -11.40 3.37
CA ILE A 549 11.69 -11.57 2.34
C ILE A 549 12.06 -10.71 1.13
N LEU A 550 12.09 -11.35 -0.04
CA LEU A 550 12.29 -10.74 -1.35
C LEU A 550 11.03 -10.97 -2.18
N SER A 551 10.53 -9.92 -2.83
CA SER A 551 9.56 -10.10 -3.92
C SER A 551 10.23 -10.71 -5.14
N GLN A 552 9.43 -11.37 -5.98
CA GLN A 552 9.84 -11.97 -7.26
C GLN A 552 10.73 -11.03 -8.10
N GLN A 553 10.36 -9.74 -8.19
CA GLN A 553 11.08 -8.74 -9.00
C GLN A 553 12.51 -8.45 -8.52
N ILE A 554 12.76 -8.41 -7.20
CA ILE A 554 14.14 -8.22 -6.70
C ILE A 554 15.00 -9.39 -7.13
N LEU A 555 14.50 -10.62 -7.02
CA LEU A 555 15.29 -11.80 -7.36
C LEU A 555 15.58 -11.92 -8.86
N VAL A 556 14.74 -11.36 -9.73
CA VAL A 556 15.03 -11.24 -11.17
C VAL A 556 16.12 -10.20 -11.43
N GLN A 557 16.04 -9.02 -10.80
CA GLN A 557 16.96 -7.90 -11.05
C GLN A 557 18.32 -8.05 -10.34
N LEU A 558 18.38 -8.77 -9.22
CA LEU A 558 19.60 -9.03 -8.45
C LEU A 558 20.49 -10.12 -9.05
N ALA A 559 19.91 -11.10 -9.73
CA ALA A 559 20.63 -12.29 -10.19
C ALA A 559 21.84 -12.03 -11.12
N PRO A 560 21.81 -11.07 -12.06
CA PRO A 560 22.99 -10.72 -12.87
C PRO A 560 24.18 -10.23 -12.03
N TRP A 561 23.91 -9.66 -10.85
CA TRP A 561 24.93 -9.06 -9.99
C TRP A 561 25.48 -10.00 -8.92
N LEU A 562 24.79 -11.11 -8.59
CA LEU A 562 25.19 -12.03 -7.51
C LEU A 562 26.65 -12.53 -7.66
N ASP A 563 27.07 -12.90 -8.86
CA ASP A 563 28.45 -13.33 -9.12
C ASP A 563 29.45 -12.17 -9.03
N HIS A 564 29.07 -10.96 -9.44
CA HIS A 564 29.93 -9.78 -9.34
C HIS A 564 30.13 -9.38 -7.89
N CYS A 565 29.04 -9.21 -7.15
CA CYS A 565 29.03 -8.92 -5.72
C CYS A 565 29.90 -9.91 -4.93
N TYR A 566 29.69 -11.21 -5.13
CA TYR A 566 30.42 -12.26 -4.40
C TYR A 566 31.92 -12.27 -4.73
N ASN A 567 32.31 -12.10 -6.00
CA ASN A 567 33.72 -12.21 -6.41
C ASN A 567 34.50 -10.88 -6.35
N ARG A 568 33.85 -9.72 -6.26
CA ARG A 568 34.49 -8.40 -6.39
C ARG A 568 34.08 -7.35 -5.35
N GLU A 569 32.94 -7.48 -4.67
CA GLU A 569 32.41 -6.43 -3.76
C GLU A 569 32.29 -6.84 -2.29
N ILE A 570 32.81 -8.01 -1.90
CA ILE A 570 32.80 -8.44 -0.49
C ILE A 570 33.73 -7.55 0.35
N LEU A 571 33.19 -6.98 1.43
CA LEU A 571 33.89 -6.08 2.37
C LEU A 571 33.80 -6.54 3.83
N THR A 572 32.85 -7.40 4.19
CA THR A 572 32.76 -8.01 5.54
C THR A 572 32.60 -9.52 5.45
N THR A 573 32.62 -10.21 6.59
CA THR A 573 32.32 -11.65 6.69
C THR A 573 30.82 -11.96 6.89
N HIS A 574 29.95 -10.95 7.03
CA HIS A 574 28.53 -11.13 7.32
C HIS A 574 27.70 -11.24 6.04
N GLU A 575 27.07 -12.38 5.80
CA GLU A 575 26.36 -12.70 4.55
C GLU A 575 25.10 -11.88 4.30
N ASP A 576 24.44 -11.43 5.37
CA ASP A 576 23.26 -10.58 5.32
C ASP A 576 23.63 -9.11 5.03
N VAL A 577 24.76 -8.66 5.56
CA VAL A 577 25.42 -7.38 5.19
C VAL A 577 25.85 -7.40 3.73
N GLU A 578 26.54 -8.45 3.25
CA GLU A 578 26.99 -8.52 1.85
C GLU A 578 25.82 -8.60 0.87
N LEU A 579 24.80 -9.42 1.16
CA LEU A 579 23.60 -9.53 0.32
C LEU A 579 22.81 -8.21 0.32
N GLY A 580 22.68 -7.56 1.48
CA GLY A 580 22.06 -6.23 1.58
C GLY A 580 22.83 -5.14 0.83
N ARG A 581 24.17 -5.17 0.86
CA ARG A 581 24.99 -4.23 0.07
C ARG A 581 24.88 -4.52 -1.42
N CYS A 582 24.82 -5.77 -1.85
CA CYS A 582 24.59 -6.13 -3.26
C CYS A 582 23.24 -5.56 -3.77
N ILE A 583 22.17 -5.68 -2.97
CA ILE A 583 20.85 -5.10 -3.28
C ILE A 583 20.91 -3.56 -3.32
N LEU A 584 21.61 -2.93 -2.36
CA LEU A 584 21.75 -1.47 -2.29
C LEU A 584 22.63 -0.90 -3.43
N ASN A 585 23.73 -1.55 -3.77
CA ASN A 585 24.67 -1.14 -4.82
C ASN A 585 24.01 -1.17 -6.20
N HIS A 586 23.31 -2.27 -6.54
CA HIS A 586 22.89 -2.55 -7.91
C HIS A 586 21.40 -2.33 -8.19
N LEU A 587 20.56 -2.23 -7.16
CA LEU A 587 19.13 -1.93 -7.29
C LEU A 587 18.70 -0.69 -6.46
N HIS A 588 19.61 -0.10 -5.68
CA HIS A 588 19.38 1.13 -4.90
C HIS A 588 18.23 1.07 -3.88
N ILE A 589 18.04 -0.10 -3.25
CA ILE A 589 16.98 -0.33 -2.24
C ILE A 589 17.58 -0.68 -0.88
N SER A 590 17.10 0.00 0.16
CA SER A 590 17.34 -0.33 1.56
C SER A 590 16.40 -1.41 2.07
N CYS A 591 16.79 -2.14 3.11
CA CYS A 591 15.85 -2.96 3.88
C CYS A 591 14.72 -2.10 4.46
N THR A 592 13.50 -2.64 4.48
CA THR A 592 12.29 -1.97 4.95
C THR A 592 12.46 -1.38 6.37
N ASN A 593 12.60 -0.04 6.46
CA ASN A 593 12.76 0.70 7.71
C ASN A 593 11.42 1.00 8.41
N ALA A 594 10.50 0.02 8.42
CA ALA A 594 9.25 0.14 9.18
C ALA A 594 9.51 -0.14 10.66
N TYR A 595 8.89 0.63 11.56
CA TYR A 595 9.06 0.45 13.01
C TYR A 595 8.66 -0.98 13.44
N ASP A 596 7.50 -1.43 12.96
CA ASP A 596 6.88 -2.70 13.32
C ASP A 596 7.59 -3.92 12.70
N ALA A 597 8.53 -3.71 11.78
CA ALA A 597 9.38 -4.80 11.27
C ALA A 597 10.21 -5.45 12.39
N LYS A 598 10.46 -4.74 13.50
CA LYS A 598 11.14 -5.29 14.69
C LYS A 598 10.24 -6.12 15.60
N ASP A 599 8.93 -5.93 15.50
CA ASP A 599 7.91 -6.74 16.17
C ASP A 599 7.53 -7.97 15.31
N PHE A 600 7.51 -7.84 13.98
CA PHE A 600 7.20 -8.93 13.04
C PHE A 600 8.38 -9.88 12.79
N PHE A 601 9.59 -9.34 12.62
CA PHE A 601 10.83 -10.10 12.42
C PHE A 601 11.68 -9.95 13.69
N TYR A 602 11.34 -10.74 14.72
CA TYR A 602 11.91 -10.57 16.06
C TYR A 602 13.27 -11.29 16.18
N HIS A 603 14.35 -10.51 16.33
CA HIS A 603 15.67 -10.99 16.71
C HIS A 603 15.97 -10.69 18.19
N HIS A 604 16.21 -11.72 18.99
CA HIS A 604 16.66 -11.58 20.37
C HIS A 604 18.18 -11.40 20.47
N HIS A 605 18.65 -10.26 20.99
CA HIS A 605 20.08 -9.92 21.03
C HIS A 605 20.85 -10.41 22.29
N GLY A 606 20.18 -11.02 23.27
CA GLY A 606 20.78 -11.48 24.53
C GLY A 606 21.45 -12.87 24.50
N PRO A 607 22.35 -13.17 25.47
CA PRO A 607 23.10 -14.42 25.55
C PRO A 607 22.22 -15.63 25.89
N ARG A 608 21.16 -15.42 26.68
CA ARG A 608 20.09 -16.38 26.97
C ARG A 608 18.76 -15.62 26.92
N TYR A 609 17.69 -16.33 26.57
CA TYR A 609 16.31 -15.87 26.68
C TYR A 609 15.49 -17.11 27.09
N SER A 610 14.38 -16.93 27.81
CA SER A 610 13.51 -18.04 28.19
C SER A 610 12.05 -17.78 27.79
N PHE A 611 11.29 -18.86 27.61
CA PHE A 611 9.89 -18.79 27.26
C PHE A 611 9.06 -18.21 28.41
N ALA A 612 8.09 -17.35 28.10
CA ALA A 612 7.30 -16.54 29.05
C ALA A 612 8.06 -15.44 29.82
N SER A 613 9.39 -15.48 30.00
CA SER A 613 10.16 -14.32 30.49
C SER A 613 10.47 -13.32 29.37
N ASP A 614 11.19 -13.78 28.35
CA ASP A 614 11.72 -12.94 27.27
C ASP A 614 10.86 -13.04 26.01
N LEU A 615 10.38 -14.25 25.70
CA LEU A 615 9.32 -14.49 24.73
C LEU A 615 7.96 -14.33 25.43
N THR A 616 7.57 -13.08 25.65
CA THR A 616 6.28 -12.73 26.26
C THR A 616 5.11 -13.06 25.31
N PRO A 617 3.89 -13.30 25.84
CA PRO A 617 2.69 -13.45 25.02
C PRO A 617 2.41 -12.27 24.07
N THR A 618 2.90 -11.06 24.37
CA THR A 618 2.76 -9.88 23.51
C THR A 618 3.73 -9.88 22.34
N ILE A 619 4.96 -10.37 22.50
CA ILE A 619 5.90 -10.58 21.39
C ILE A 619 5.38 -11.74 20.51
N LEU A 620 5.03 -12.86 21.13
CA LEU A 620 4.49 -14.04 20.44
C LEU A 620 3.13 -13.81 19.75
N SER A 621 2.38 -12.76 20.11
CA SER A 621 1.13 -12.42 19.40
C SER A 621 1.36 -11.63 18.11
N ARG A 622 2.52 -10.99 17.94
CA ARG A 622 2.90 -10.12 16.81
C ARG A 622 3.92 -10.73 15.86
N ALA A 623 4.85 -11.54 16.36
CA ALA A 623 5.95 -12.04 15.57
C ALA A 623 5.49 -12.99 14.44
N LEU A 624 5.88 -12.66 13.21
CA LEU A 624 5.78 -13.55 12.05
C LEU A 624 6.98 -14.51 12.00
N ILE A 625 8.17 -14.04 12.41
CA ILE A 625 9.39 -14.83 12.51
C ILE A 625 10.10 -14.52 13.83
N ILE A 626 10.63 -15.55 14.51
CA ILE A 626 11.31 -15.48 15.80
C ILE A 626 12.70 -16.13 15.68
N HIS A 627 13.75 -15.39 16.05
CA HIS A 627 15.15 -15.81 15.97
C HIS A 627 15.99 -15.19 17.12
N PRO A 628 17.16 -15.74 17.51
CA PRO A 628 17.59 -17.13 17.31
C PRO A 628 16.87 -18.04 18.29
N ILE A 629 16.59 -19.28 17.90
CA ILE A 629 16.13 -20.32 18.83
C ILE A 629 17.31 -21.23 19.18
N LYS A 630 17.52 -21.43 20.48
CA LYS A 630 18.75 -22.07 21.01
C LYS A 630 18.55 -23.53 21.42
N ASP A 631 17.30 -24.00 21.51
CA ASP A 631 16.93 -25.33 21.97
C ASP A 631 15.66 -25.85 21.26
N GLN A 632 15.47 -27.17 21.28
CA GLN A 632 14.31 -27.81 20.64
C GLN A 632 13.00 -27.58 21.40
N GLN A 633 13.04 -27.43 22.72
CA GLN A 633 11.83 -27.31 23.56
C GLN A 633 11.11 -25.98 23.33
N THR A 634 11.85 -24.88 23.11
CA THR A 634 11.32 -23.57 22.73
C THR A 634 10.47 -23.64 21.46
N PHE A 635 10.85 -24.42 20.43
CA PHE A 635 10.01 -24.60 19.23
C PHE A 635 8.63 -25.15 19.60
N TYR A 636 8.57 -26.20 20.42
CA TYR A 636 7.31 -26.82 20.85
C TYR A 636 6.49 -25.91 21.79
N GLN A 637 7.15 -25.07 22.61
CA GLN A 637 6.47 -24.10 23.47
C GLN A 637 5.80 -22.97 22.65
N ILE A 638 6.51 -22.43 21.64
CA ILE A 638 5.96 -21.45 20.69
C ILE A 638 4.80 -22.08 19.89
N PHE A 639 4.96 -23.32 19.41
CA PHE A 639 3.90 -24.06 18.72
C PHE A 639 2.66 -24.27 19.58
N ALA A 640 2.83 -24.69 20.83
CA ALA A 640 1.73 -24.86 21.79
C ALA A 640 1.00 -23.54 22.09
N PHE A 641 1.71 -22.40 22.11
CA PHE A 641 1.10 -21.07 22.23
C PHE A 641 0.21 -20.75 21.03
N TYR A 642 0.69 -20.93 19.80
CA TYR A 642 -0.11 -20.66 18.59
C TYR A 642 -1.30 -21.62 18.45
N LEU A 643 -1.15 -22.90 18.80
CA LEU A 643 -2.27 -23.85 18.84
C LEU A 643 -3.34 -23.47 19.88
N ARG A 644 -2.93 -22.97 21.06
CA ARG A 644 -3.87 -22.44 22.07
C ARG A 644 -4.59 -21.19 21.56
N LYS A 645 -3.85 -20.20 21.03
CA LYS A 645 -4.40 -18.98 20.37
C LYS A 645 -5.50 -19.34 19.36
N LYS A 646 -5.24 -20.31 18.48
CA LYS A 646 -6.17 -20.79 17.45
C LYS A 646 -7.39 -21.52 18.03
N ARG A 647 -7.17 -22.45 18.98
CA ARG A 647 -8.27 -23.16 19.66
C ARG A 647 -9.18 -22.19 20.42
N ASP A 648 -8.62 -21.23 21.14
CA ASP A 648 -9.38 -20.33 22.00
C ASP A 648 -10.16 -19.29 21.17
N GLN A 649 -9.67 -18.92 19.98
CA GLN A 649 -10.46 -18.22 18.95
C GLN A 649 -11.65 -19.07 18.45
N GLN A 650 -11.43 -20.35 18.12
CA GLN A 650 -12.51 -21.25 17.69
C GLN A 650 -13.56 -21.50 18.79
N VAL A 651 -13.14 -21.61 20.05
CA VAL A 651 -14.04 -21.75 21.20
C VAL A 651 -14.83 -20.46 21.44
N ARG A 652 -14.25 -19.27 21.25
CA ARG A 652 -14.99 -17.99 21.28
C ARG A 652 -16.03 -17.88 20.15
N LEU A 653 -15.73 -18.42 18.96
CA LEU A 653 -16.70 -18.52 17.86
C LEU A 653 -17.85 -19.50 18.15
N HIS A 654 -17.60 -20.60 18.87
CA HIS A 654 -18.62 -21.60 19.21
C HIS A 654 -19.42 -21.29 20.48
N LYS A 655 -18.88 -20.57 21.47
CA LYS A 655 -19.56 -20.26 22.74
C LYS A 655 -20.54 -19.08 22.66
N LYS A 656 -21.30 -18.94 21.57
CA LYS A 656 -22.45 -18.03 21.51
C LYS A 656 -23.69 -18.64 22.19
N LEU A 657 -23.63 -18.73 23.52
CA LEU A 657 -24.78 -18.90 24.41
C LEU A 657 -24.81 -17.72 25.40
N PRO A 658 -25.98 -17.22 25.81
CA PRO A 658 -26.08 -16.02 26.63
C PRO A 658 -25.61 -16.30 28.07
N ILE A 659 -24.62 -15.55 28.52
CA ILE A 659 -24.17 -15.47 29.91
C ILE A 659 -23.96 -13.99 30.23
N GLU A 660 -24.39 -13.57 31.42
CA GLU A 660 -24.45 -12.17 31.84
C GLU A 660 -23.08 -11.46 31.87
N PRO A 661 -23.05 -10.12 31.69
CA PRO A 661 -21.82 -9.35 31.79
C PRO A 661 -21.27 -9.34 33.22
N ARG A 662 -20.00 -9.72 33.36
CA ARG A 662 -19.14 -9.32 34.47
C ARG A 662 -17.82 -8.78 33.90
N ASP A 663 -17.36 -7.68 34.47
CA ASP A 663 -16.43 -6.77 33.81
C ASP A 663 -14.99 -7.27 33.71
N TYR A 664 -14.58 -7.65 32.50
CA TYR A 664 -13.20 -7.54 32.06
C TYR A 664 -13.14 -7.07 30.61
N VAL A 665 -12.71 -5.82 30.41
CA VAL A 665 -12.53 -5.22 29.07
C VAL A 665 -11.47 -6.00 28.29
N THR A 666 -11.93 -6.83 27.36
CA THR A 666 -11.07 -7.49 26.38
C THR A 666 -11.45 -7.01 24.98
N PHE A 667 -10.58 -6.20 24.37
CA PHE A 667 -10.71 -5.74 22.99
C PHE A 667 -10.47 -6.90 22.01
N THR A 668 -11.45 -7.79 21.87
CA THR A 668 -11.47 -8.80 20.81
C THR A 668 -12.00 -8.18 19.52
N THR A 669 -11.08 -7.84 18.61
CA THR A 669 -11.23 -7.89 17.13
C THR A 669 -12.63 -7.58 16.57
N THR A 670 -12.89 -6.47 15.87
CA THR A 670 -11.98 -5.64 15.03
C THR A 670 -12.48 -4.20 14.91
N MET A 671 -11.56 -3.27 14.62
CA MET A 671 -11.87 -2.06 13.84
C MET A 671 -10.93 -1.98 12.64
N GLU A 672 -11.49 -1.53 11.52
CA GLU A 672 -10.84 -1.45 10.22
C GLU A 672 -10.00 -0.17 10.08
N PHE A 673 -9.01 -0.20 9.18
CA PHE A 673 -8.31 1.00 8.71
C PHE A 673 -7.98 0.88 7.22
N ASP A 674 -8.97 1.14 6.37
CA ASP A 674 -8.75 1.96 5.17
C ASP A 674 -10.02 2.79 4.88
N LEU A 675 -9.79 4.02 4.41
CA LEU A 675 -10.67 4.79 3.52
C LEU A 675 -9.90 6.01 2.95
N VAL A 676 -8.63 5.78 2.59
CA VAL A 676 -7.79 6.59 1.68
C VAL A 676 -7.40 8.01 2.13
N ARG A 677 -8.05 8.64 3.12
CA ARG A 677 -7.89 10.09 3.40
C ARG A 677 -7.67 10.54 4.84
N ASP A 678 -7.99 9.71 5.83
CA ASP A 678 -8.27 10.19 7.20
C ASP A 678 -7.05 10.32 8.11
N VAL A 679 -6.19 11.28 7.77
CA VAL A 679 -5.89 12.49 8.56
C VAL A 679 -4.85 13.28 7.76
N HIS A 680 -5.20 14.48 7.29
CA HIS A 680 -4.29 15.29 6.49
C HIS A 680 -3.03 15.67 7.27
N TYR A 681 -1.86 15.52 6.62
CA TYR A 681 -0.57 15.98 7.13
C TYR A 681 -0.63 17.48 7.46
N GLN A 682 -0.53 17.82 8.74
CA GLN A 682 -0.30 19.21 9.14
C GLN A 682 1.14 19.59 8.73
N LEU A 683 1.25 20.59 7.86
CA LEU A 683 2.50 21.33 7.63
C LEU A 683 2.95 21.91 8.97
N MET A 684 4.20 21.64 9.37
CA MET A 684 4.70 22.16 10.65
C MET A 684 4.77 23.70 10.61
N ASP A 685 4.07 24.32 11.56
CA ASP A 685 4.04 25.77 11.75
C ASP A 685 5.44 26.38 11.95
N VAL A 686 5.56 27.69 11.71
CA VAL A 686 6.78 28.49 11.90
C VAL A 686 7.36 28.33 13.32
N LYS A 687 6.53 28.23 14.37
CA LYS A 687 7.00 27.97 15.74
C LYS A 687 7.66 26.58 15.85
N TRP A 688 7.02 25.55 15.32
CA TRP A 688 7.59 24.20 15.27
C TRP A 688 8.86 24.14 14.41
N ARG A 689 8.89 24.82 13.26
CA ARG A 689 10.09 24.93 12.42
C ARG A 689 11.26 25.54 13.19
N SER A 690 11.03 26.64 13.92
CA SER A 690 12.05 27.29 14.77
C SER A 690 12.52 26.39 15.93
N TYR A 691 11.58 25.77 16.65
CA TYR A 691 11.87 24.85 17.75
C TYR A 691 12.68 23.62 17.30
N ILE A 692 12.22 22.96 16.23
CA ILE A 692 12.94 21.83 15.62
C ILE A 692 14.30 22.27 15.09
N GLN A 693 14.43 23.44 14.46
CA GLN A 693 15.72 23.91 13.95
C GLN A 693 16.72 24.25 15.09
N LYS A 694 16.24 24.66 16.28
CA LYS A 694 17.06 24.75 17.50
C LYS A 694 17.47 23.36 18.03
N ILE A 695 16.54 22.40 18.11
CA ILE A 695 16.85 21.01 18.51
C ILE A 695 17.84 20.37 17.55
N VAL A 696 17.69 20.58 16.24
CA VAL A 696 18.59 20.09 15.21
C VAL A 696 19.98 20.67 15.37
N LYS A 697 20.10 21.99 15.62
CA LYS A 697 21.40 22.61 15.91
C LYS A 697 22.03 22.01 17.17
N SER A 698 21.29 21.91 18.28
CA SER A 698 21.76 21.32 19.54
C SER A 698 22.15 19.85 19.40
N TYR A 699 21.40 19.07 18.61
CA TYR A 699 21.72 17.67 18.31
C TYR A 699 22.95 17.54 17.42
N VAL A 700 23.10 18.40 16.40
CA VAL A 700 24.31 18.45 15.54
C VAL A 700 25.54 18.88 16.34
N GLU A 701 25.41 19.82 17.27
CA GLU A 701 26.48 20.21 18.20
C GLU A 701 26.79 19.08 19.21
N THR A 702 25.77 18.38 19.71
CA THR A 702 25.94 17.20 20.58
C THR A 702 26.66 16.06 19.85
N VAL A 703 26.26 15.75 18.61
CA VAL A 703 26.94 14.77 17.75
C VAL A 703 28.37 15.22 17.45
N ARG A 704 28.60 16.51 17.17
CA ARG A 704 29.93 17.09 16.96
C ARG A 704 30.83 16.94 18.19
N LEU A 705 30.31 17.12 19.39
CA LEU A 705 31.05 16.95 20.66
C LEU A 705 31.31 15.46 20.97
N VAL A 706 30.28 14.61 20.90
CA VAL A 706 30.39 13.17 21.19
C VAL A 706 31.26 12.44 20.16
N TRP A 707 31.29 12.89 18.90
CA TRP A 707 32.15 12.31 17.85
C TRP A 707 33.53 12.98 17.76
N TYR A 708 33.76 14.12 18.45
CA TYR A 708 35.11 14.70 18.60
C TYR A 708 36.08 13.75 19.34
N GLN A 709 35.54 12.84 20.15
CA GLN A 709 36.29 11.78 20.84
C GLN A 709 36.63 10.58 19.92
N ARG A 710 36.34 10.63 18.61
CA ARG A 710 36.66 9.58 17.64
C ARG A 710 37.25 10.19 16.36
N SER A 711 38.58 10.28 16.32
CA SER A 711 39.37 10.84 15.22
C SER A 711 39.01 10.22 13.86
N TYR A 712 38.28 10.97 13.02
CA TYR A 712 38.04 10.63 11.63
C TYR A 712 38.03 11.86 10.73
N ASN A 713 38.34 11.60 9.46
CA ASN A 713 38.63 12.56 8.40
C ASN A 713 37.41 13.37 7.89
N TRP A 714 36.57 13.92 8.76
CA TRP A 714 35.43 14.74 8.35
C TRP A 714 34.81 15.63 9.45
N SER A 715 33.99 16.59 9.05
CA SER A 715 33.31 17.57 9.93
C SER A 715 31.95 18.03 9.35
N ILE A 716 31.01 18.46 10.18
CA ILE A 716 29.73 19.07 9.73
C ILE A 716 29.92 20.59 9.63
N VAL A 717 29.68 21.15 8.44
CA VAL A 717 29.84 22.59 8.14
C VAL A 717 28.56 23.36 8.42
N SER A 718 27.41 22.83 7.99
CA SER A 718 26.09 23.44 8.23
C SER A 718 24.97 22.40 8.22
N SER A 719 23.80 22.78 8.72
CA SER A 719 22.58 21.97 8.64
C SER A 719 21.35 22.86 8.39
N GLN A 720 20.40 22.38 7.60
CA GLN A 720 19.21 23.12 7.19
C GLN A 720 17.97 22.23 7.22
N PHE A 721 16.90 22.69 7.87
CA PHE A 721 15.58 22.04 7.80
C PHE A 721 14.95 22.30 6.43
N LEU A 722 14.63 21.22 5.70
CA LEU A 722 13.94 21.28 4.41
C LEU A 722 12.41 21.25 4.60
N PHE A 723 11.92 20.17 5.20
CA PHE A 723 10.50 19.85 5.29
C PHE A 723 10.25 18.90 6.47
N GLY A 724 9.00 18.85 6.94
CA GLY A 724 8.56 17.86 7.92
C GLY A 724 7.06 17.96 8.21
N TYR A 725 6.53 16.88 8.77
CA TYR A 725 5.15 16.75 9.21
C TYR A 725 5.09 16.03 10.55
N HIS A 726 4.05 16.28 11.34
CA HIS A 726 3.80 15.53 12.57
C HIS A 726 2.39 14.94 12.59
N ARG A 727 2.25 13.79 13.25
CA ARG A 727 0.97 13.20 13.64
C ARG A 727 0.94 13.02 15.16
N VAL A 728 -0.15 13.44 15.78
CA VAL A 728 -0.47 13.11 17.17
C VAL A 728 -1.23 11.79 17.17
N ILE A 729 -0.75 10.80 17.92
CA ILE A 729 -1.46 9.56 18.23
C ILE A 729 -1.89 9.68 19.70
N PRO A 730 -3.13 10.14 19.99
CA PRO A 730 -3.51 10.62 21.32
C PRO A 730 -3.32 9.62 22.46
N SER A 731 -3.35 8.32 22.14
CA SER A 731 -3.20 7.23 23.09
C SER A 731 -1.76 6.87 23.47
N TYR A 732 -0.72 7.46 22.83
CA TYR A 732 0.66 7.03 23.05
C TYR A 732 1.76 8.09 22.76
N CYS A 733 1.71 8.81 21.65
CA CYS A 733 2.86 9.63 21.23
C CYS A 733 2.58 10.72 20.18
N LEU A 734 3.42 11.75 20.19
CA LEU A 734 3.70 12.62 19.06
C LEU A 734 4.76 11.96 18.15
N GLU A 735 4.45 11.81 16.86
CA GLU A 735 5.40 11.35 15.84
C GLU A 735 5.67 12.46 14.83
N ALA A 736 6.91 12.96 14.79
CA ALA A 736 7.36 13.95 13.82
C ALA A 736 8.34 13.32 12.83
N THR A 737 8.04 13.44 11.54
CA THR A 737 8.96 13.09 10.45
C THR A 737 9.58 14.39 9.94
N ILE A 738 10.89 14.52 10.12
CA ILE A 738 11.66 15.74 9.91
C ILE A 738 12.78 15.45 8.91
N GLU A 739 13.01 16.34 7.95
CA GLU A 739 13.99 16.14 6.89
C GLU A 739 14.97 17.30 6.80
N ILE A 740 16.26 16.95 6.90
CA ILE A 740 17.35 17.87 7.16
C ILE A 740 18.42 17.66 6.10
N LEU A 741 18.92 18.74 5.52
CA LEU A 741 20.11 18.72 4.69
C LEU A 741 21.33 18.99 5.59
N LEU A 742 22.29 18.06 5.61
CA LEU A 742 23.56 18.19 6.32
C LEU A 742 24.67 18.45 5.30
N ASN A 743 25.45 19.52 5.48
CA ASN A 743 26.64 19.78 4.68
C ASN A 743 27.86 19.23 5.43
N ILE A 744 28.47 18.16 4.91
CA ILE A 744 29.58 17.46 5.54
C ILE A 744 30.85 17.63 4.72
N ARG A 745 31.90 18.15 5.34
CA ARG A 745 33.24 18.28 4.77
C ARG A 745 34.10 17.08 5.17
N LEU A 746 34.43 16.24 4.19
CA LEU A 746 35.42 15.17 4.30
C LEU A 746 36.82 15.78 4.08
N ASN A 747 37.73 15.60 5.04
CA ASN A 747 39.14 15.99 4.98
C ASN A 747 40.00 14.73 4.70
N LEU A 748 39.99 14.21 3.47
CA LEU A 748 40.78 13.04 3.12
C LEU A 748 42.27 13.41 2.94
N PRO A 749 43.22 12.46 3.05
CA PRO A 749 44.65 12.77 3.07
C PRO A 749 45.19 13.49 1.82
N SER A 750 44.48 13.42 0.69
CA SER A 750 44.87 14.00 -0.59
C SER A 750 43.94 15.11 -1.11
N PHE A 751 42.73 15.27 -0.57
CA PHE A 751 41.80 16.35 -0.93
C PHE A 751 40.64 16.54 0.06
N VAL A 752 40.03 17.72 0.03
CA VAL A 752 38.85 18.07 0.84
C VAL A 752 37.59 18.03 -0.04
N ARG A 753 36.53 17.33 0.38
CA ARG A 753 35.26 17.21 -0.35
C ARG A 753 34.07 17.58 0.55
N ASN A 754 33.30 18.59 0.15
CA ASN A 754 31.99 18.88 0.77
C ASN A 754 30.92 17.97 0.14
N LEU A 755 29.93 17.53 0.94
CA LEU A 755 28.92 16.55 0.52
C LEU A 755 27.60 16.85 1.25
N LEU A 756 26.52 17.02 0.47
CA LEU A 756 25.18 17.33 0.98
C LEU A 756 24.39 16.04 1.20
N ILE A 757 24.14 15.69 2.46
CA ILE A 757 23.42 14.48 2.86
C ILE A 757 22.02 14.85 3.35
N ARG A 758 20.99 14.42 2.62
CA ARG A 758 19.58 14.55 3.03
C ARG A 758 19.24 13.44 4.02
N LYS A 759 18.93 13.81 5.26
CA LYS A 759 18.66 12.91 6.37
C LYS A 759 17.23 13.08 6.88
N ARG A 760 16.44 12.00 6.79
CA ARG A 760 15.12 11.91 7.42
C ARG A 760 15.25 11.34 8.83
N PHE A 761 14.63 12.02 9.79
CA PHE A 761 14.53 11.65 11.20
C PHE A 761 13.06 11.42 11.54
N HIS A 762 12.76 10.24 12.11
CA HIS A 762 11.45 9.95 12.68
C HIS A 762 11.58 10.08 14.21
N LEU A 763 11.19 11.24 14.73
CA LEU A 763 11.17 11.50 16.18
C LEU A 763 9.84 11.01 16.75
N ARG A 764 9.90 10.10 17.71
CA ARG A 764 8.72 9.60 18.45
C ARG A 764 8.82 10.04 19.90
N HIS A 765 8.14 11.12 20.24
CA HIS A 765 8.03 11.60 21.61
C HIS A 765 6.77 10.97 22.22
N ALA A 766 6.96 9.90 22.99
CA ALA A 766 5.88 9.36 23.83
C ALA A 766 5.45 10.42 24.85
N PHE A 767 4.15 10.52 25.13
CA PHE A 767 3.66 11.57 26.02
C PHE A 767 4.06 11.36 27.50
N VAL A 768 4.50 10.14 27.85
CA VAL A 768 5.09 9.80 29.15
C VAL A 768 6.32 8.90 28.91
N SER A 769 7.28 8.92 29.84
CA SER A 769 8.46 8.05 29.82
C SER A 769 8.07 6.56 29.87
N LYS A 770 8.92 5.69 29.32
CA LYS A 770 8.61 4.24 29.18
C LYS A 770 8.84 3.41 30.46
N HIS A 771 9.02 4.06 31.60
CA HIS A 771 9.07 3.46 32.92
C HIS A 771 8.08 4.18 33.85
N ASN A 772 7.32 3.40 34.60
CA ASN A 772 6.33 3.81 35.60
C ASN A 772 5.13 4.61 35.06
N LEU A 773 4.21 3.88 34.41
CA LEU A 773 2.78 4.12 34.56
C LEU A 773 2.16 2.85 35.17
N ASP A 774 2.28 2.73 36.50
CA ASP A 774 1.30 1.95 37.27
C ASP A 774 0.01 2.77 37.31
N TYR A 775 -1.14 2.13 37.13
CA TYR A 775 -2.45 2.80 37.11
C TYR A 775 -3.13 2.76 38.49
N ARG A 776 -2.31 2.86 39.54
CA ARG A 776 -2.72 2.94 40.93
C ARG A 776 -2.25 4.28 41.47
N GLU A 777 -3.21 5.04 42.02
CA GLU A 777 -3.00 6.30 42.75
C GLU A 777 -2.32 7.42 41.94
N ILE A 778 -3.14 8.14 41.18
CA ILE A 778 -2.95 9.60 41.01
C ILE A 778 -4.13 10.27 41.71
N SER A 779 -3.93 10.72 42.94
CA SER A 779 -4.81 11.68 43.61
C SER A 779 -4.65 13.03 42.91
N ILE A 780 -5.73 13.53 42.30
CA ILE A 780 -5.81 14.92 41.84
C ILE A 780 -6.21 15.74 43.07
N GLU A 781 -5.43 16.75 43.44
CA GLU A 781 -5.74 17.61 44.59
C GLU A 781 -7.03 18.40 44.35
N GLU A 782 -8.00 18.23 45.25
CA GLU A 782 -9.30 18.90 45.21
C GLU A 782 -9.15 20.38 45.58
N ASN A 783 -9.49 21.29 44.65
CA ASN A 783 -9.56 22.73 44.95
C ASN A 783 -10.61 23.53 44.13
N ASP A 784 -11.30 22.91 43.17
CA ASP A 784 -12.51 23.47 42.53
C ASP A 784 -13.38 22.32 42.00
N GLU A 785 -14.40 21.92 42.78
CA GLU A 785 -15.30 20.79 42.46
C GLU A 785 -15.96 20.93 41.08
N ASN A 786 -16.14 22.16 40.59
CA ASN A 786 -16.85 22.44 39.34
C ASN A 786 -15.92 22.57 38.12
N ALA A 787 -14.61 22.71 38.31
CA ALA A 787 -13.64 22.83 37.21
C ALA A 787 -13.47 21.54 36.40
N HIS A 788 -13.87 20.39 36.96
CA HIS A 788 -13.70 19.07 36.33
C HIS A 788 -14.91 18.60 35.50
N LEU A 789 -16.02 19.34 35.52
CA LEU A 789 -17.25 19.00 34.80
C LEU A 789 -17.19 19.39 33.31
N LEU A 790 -17.77 18.56 32.44
CA LEU A 790 -18.03 18.93 31.04
C LEU A 790 -19.48 19.38 30.89
N ASN A 791 -19.68 20.67 30.61
CA ASN A 791 -20.99 21.29 30.54
C ASN A 791 -21.53 21.21 29.11
N LEU A 792 -22.52 20.35 28.86
CA LEU A 792 -23.16 20.21 27.55
C LEU A 792 -24.11 21.38 27.30
N ILE A 793 -23.98 22.04 26.14
CA ILE A 793 -24.81 23.19 25.76
C ILE A 793 -25.59 22.88 24.49
N VAL A 794 -26.92 22.88 24.61
CA VAL A 794 -27.86 22.76 23.48
C VAL A 794 -28.64 24.07 23.32
N VAL A 795 -28.81 24.49 22.07
CA VAL A 795 -29.60 25.67 21.70
C VAL A 795 -30.61 25.23 20.64
N SER A 796 -31.90 25.44 20.90
CA SER A 796 -32.99 24.86 20.11
C SER A 796 -34.21 25.79 20.05
N SER A 797 -35.05 25.60 19.03
CA SER A 797 -36.24 26.42 18.73
C SER A 797 -37.22 25.57 17.92
N ASN A 798 -38.49 25.50 18.35
CA ASN A 798 -39.58 24.76 17.69
C ASN A 798 -39.20 23.33 17.23
N LYS A 799 -38.44 22.61 18.05
CA LYS A 799 -37.89 21.27 17.75
C LYS A 799 -38.30 20.23 18.82
N ASP A 800 -39.51 20.36 19.38
CA ASP A 800 -39.95 19.63 20.57
C ASP A 800 -39.75 18.09 20.50
N PRO A 801 -40.10 17.37 19.41
CA PRO A 801 -39.88 15.91 19.33
C PRO A 801 -38.40 15.52 19.26
N ILE A 802 -37.58 16.37 18.66
CA ILE A 802 -36.13 16.17 18.49
C ILE A 802 -35.42 16.42 19.83
N LEU A 803 -35.87 17.44 20.57
CA LEU A 803 -35.42 17.74 21.93
C LEU A 803 -35.81 16.62 22.91
N PHE A 804 -37.02 16.06 22.80
CA PHE A 804 -37.43 14.91 23.61
C PHE A 804 -36.53 13.68 23.36
N ARG A 805 -36.27 13.34 22.08
CA ARG A 805 -35.33 12.27 21.69
C ARG A 805 -33.93 12.49 22.29
N PHE A 806 -33.43 13.73 22.25
CA PHE A 806 -32.13 14.08 22.82
C PHE A 806 -32.10 13.89 24.36
N LEU A 807 -33.18 14.25 25.06
CA LEU A 807 -33.27 14.14 26.52
C LEU A 807 -33.31 12.70 27.02
N GLU A 808 -34.11 11.82 26.40
CA GLU A 808 -34.10 10.39 26.74
C GLU A 808 -32.75 9.73 26.41
N HIS A 809 -32.08 10.18 25.33
CA HIS A 809 -30.73 9.70 24.99
C HIS A 809 -29.67 10.16 26.00
N PHE A 810 -29.73 11.41 26.46
CA PHE A 810 -28.87 11.91 27.55
C PHE A 810 -29.09 11.12 28.85
N LYS A 811 -30.36 10.84 29.18
CA LYS A 811 -30.73 10.06 30.36
C LYS A 811 -30.08 8.66 30.33
N HIS A 812 -30.24 7.92 29.23
CA HIS A 812 -29.66 6.58 29.05
C HIS A 812 -28.13 6.56 29.19
N GLU A 813 -27.42 7.49 28.53
CA GLU A 813 -25.95 7.45 28.49
C GLU A 813 -25.27 8.03 29.74
N VAL A 814 -25.95 8.91 30.48
CA VAL A 814 -25.36 9.73 31.56
C VAL A 814 -26.10 9.61 32.89
N LEU A 815 -27.42 9.83 32.94
CA LEU A 815 -28.17 9.87 34.21
C LEU A 815 -28.41 8.47 34.80
N ASP A 816 -28.68 7.49 33.94
CA ASP A 816 -28.90 6.10 34.35
C ASP A 816 -27.57 5.37 34.69
N HIS A 817 -26.42 6.06 34.60
CA HIS A 817 -25.07 5.50 34.82
C HIS A 817 -24.35 6.18 36.01
N PRO A 818 -24.24 5.52 37.19
CA PRO A 818 -23.86 6.17 38.46
C PRO A 818 -22.60 7.05 38.42
N ILE A 819 -21.54 6.57 37.74
CA ILE A 819 -20.25 7.25 37.68
C ILE A 819 -20.29 8.53 36.80
N ARG A 820 -21.19 8.61 35.81
CA ARG A 820 -21.28 9.74 34.87
C ARG A 820 -22.21 10.84 35.34
N CYS A 821 -23.20 10.49 36.16
CA CYS A 821 -24.15 11.44 36.76
C CYS A 821 -23.46 12.64 37.44
N ASN A 822 -22.24 12.45 37.98
CA ASN A 822 -21.44 13.48 38.66
C ASN A 822 -20.32 14.09 37.79
N GLN A 823 -20.32 13.90 36.46
CA GLN A 823 -19.23 14.33 35.55
C GLN A 823 -19.67 15.27 34.43
N PHE A 824 -20.97 15.37 34.18
CA PHE A 824 -21.57 16.10 33.07
C PHE A 824 -22.78 16.89 33.54
N THR A 825 -22.99 18.08 32.96
CA THR A 825 -24.23 18.86 33.11
C THR A 825 -24.84 19.08 31.73
N LEU A 826 -26.13 19.40 31.66
CA LEU A 826 -26.84 19.72 30.43
C LEU A 826 -27.61 21.02 30.57
N SER A 827 -27.14 22.07 29.90
CA SER A 827 -27.84 23.35 29.79
C SER A 827 -28.49 23.51 28.43
N ILE A 828 -29.79 23.80 28.42
CA ILE A 828 -30.60 23.93 27.20
C ILE A 828 -31.21 25.33 27.16
N LEU A 829 -30.85 26.12 26.15
CA LEU A 829 -31.58 27.34 25.81
C LEU A 829 -32.65 27.01 24.76
N TYR A 830 -33.91 27.18 25.15
CA TYR A 830 -35.06 26.90 24.29
C TYR A 830 -35.84 28.16 23.94
N PHE A 831 -35.91 28.47 22.65
CA PHE A 831 -36.64 29.60 22.11
C PHE A 831 -38.09 29.18 21.81
N ALA A 832 -39.03 29.63 22.64
CA ALA A 832 -40.44 29.27 22.54
C ALA A 832 -41.26 30.37 21.83
N SER A 833 -42.35 29.98 21.19
CA SER A 833 -43.40 30.91 20.74
C SER A 833 -44.45 31.09 21.84
N GLN A 834 -45.11 32.26 21.92
CA GLN A 834 -45.90 32.69 23.09
C GLN A 834 -47.13 31.83 23.48
N ASN A 835 -47.46 30.75 22.74
CA ASN A 835 -48.49 29.77 23.12
C ASN A 835 -48.00 28.30 23.13
N GLN A 836 -46.70 28.04 22.94
CA GLN A 836 -46.14 26.69 23.10
C GLN A 836 -45.70 26.46 24.55
N PHE A 837 -46.58 25.86 25.35
CA PHE A 837 -46.20 25.27 26.63
C PHE A 837 -45.05 24.28 26.45
N VAL A 838 -44.03 24.37 27.30
CA VAL A 838 -42.98 23.33 27.39
C VAL A 838 -43.67 22.00 27.72
N PRO A 839 -43.49 20.94 26.92
CA PRO A 839 -44.13 19.65 27.15
C PRO A 839 -43.95 19.14 28.58
N GLU A 840 -45.02 18.57 29.16
CA GLU A 840 -45.10 18.19 30.57
C GLU A 840 -43.92 17.33 31.02
N HIS A 841 -43.53 16.36 30.18
CA HIS A 841 -42.39 15.46 30.39
C HIS A 841 -41.03 16.20 30.46
N ILE A 842 -40.85 17.28 29.69
CA ILE A 842 -39.62 18.08 29.72
C ILE A 842 -39.52 18.89 31.01
N ARG A 843 -40.66 19.40 31.51
CA ARG A 843 -40.74 20.02 32.85
C ARG A 843 -40.47 18.99 33.96
N GLN A 844 -41.07 17.80 33.89
CA GLN A 844 -40.84 16.69 34.85
C GLN A 844 -39.38 16.23 34.90
N LEU A 845 -38.70 16.10 33.75
CA LEU A 845 -37.29 15.70 33.71
C LEU A 845 -36.38 16.80 34.27
N SER A 846 -36.63 18.07 33.93
CA SER A 846 -35.87 19.19 34.49
C SER A 846 -36.14 19.42 35.99
N SER A 847 -37.34 19.11 36.51
CA SER A 847 -37.60 19.17 37.96
C SER A 847 -36.98 18.00 38.72
N ARG A 848 -36.91 16.80 38.10
CA ARG A 848 -36.36 15.59 38.73
C ARG A 848 -34.83 15.57 38.79
N TYR A 849 -34.16 16.19 37.82
CA TYR A 849 -32.70 16.25 37.71
C TYR A 849 -32.19 17.70 37.70
N SER A 850 -32.80 18.59 38.49
CA SER A 850 -32.59 20.04 38.46
C SER A 850 -31.15 20.51 38.76
N SER A 851 -30.35 19.69 39.42
CA SER A 851 -28.91 19.90 39.65
C SER A 851 -28.04 19.61 38.42
N ILE A 852 -28.54 18.85 37.45
CA ILE A 852 -27.78 18.36 36.28
C ILE A 852 -28.35 18.90 34.97
N VAL A 853 -29.68 19.00 34.85
CA VAL A 853 -30.40 19.41 33.64
C VAL A 853 -31.10 20.75 33.85
N ARG A 854 -30.49 21.81 33.31
CA ARG A 854 -30.98 23.19 33.40
C ARG A 854 -31.60 23.63 32.07
N ILE A 855 -32.91 23.91 32.06
CA ILE A 855 -33.60 24.44 30.88
C ILE A 855 -33.92 25.92 31.11
N SER A 856 -33.53 26.78 30.15
CA SER A 856 -33.77 28.22 30.17
C SER A 856 -34.60 28.61 28.95
N LEU A 857 -35.72 29.28 29.18
CA LEU A 857 -36.66 29.69 28.13
C LEU A 857 -36.35 31.11 27.64
N VAL A 858 -36.52 31.34 26.34
CA VAL A 858 -36.36 32.65 25.70
C VAL A 858 -37.58 32.95 24.82
N ASP A 859 -38.19 34.11 25.00
CA ASP A 859 -39.34 34.55 24.20
C ASP A 859 -38.88 35.01 22.79
N ARG A 860 -39.38 34.32 21.77
CA ARG A 860 -39.11 34.63 20.36
C ARG A 860 -39.69 35.98 19.91
N ASN A 861 -40.69 36.53 20.60
CA ASN A 861 -41.24 37.84 20.30
C ASN A 861 -40.33 38.98 20.80
N GLN A 862 -39.45 38.70 21.76
CA GLN A 862 -38.44 39.66 22.25
C GLN A 862 -37.09 39.50 21.53
N THR A 863 -36.74 38.28 21.10
CA THR A 863 -35.51 38.02 20.32
C THR A 863 -35.72 37.02 19.20
N SER A 864 -35.44 37.44 17.96
CA SER A 864 -35.46 36.55 16.79
C SER A 864 -34.49 35.37 16.99
N TYR A 865 -34.95 34.14 16.80
CA TYR A 865 -34.10 32.96 16.96
C TYR A 865 -32.88 33.03 16.02
N ASN A 866 -31.70 32.89 16.60
CA ASN A 866 -30.42 32.87 15.92
C ASN A 866 -29.50 31.94 16.73
N ARG A 867 -28.89 30.95 16.06
CA ARG A 867 -28.08 29.92 16.73
C ARG A 867 -26.83 30.49 17.40
N GLY A 868 -26.15 31.44 16.77
CA GLY A 868 -24.99 32.12 17.34
C GLY A 868 -25.36 33.03 18.51
N LEU A 869 -26.46 33.78 18.40
CA LEU A 869 -27.00 34.57 19.51
C LEU A 869 -27.40 33.70 20.71
N GLY A 870 -28.14 32.61 20.49
CA GLY A 870 -28.52 31.68 21.55
C GLY A 870 -27.31 31.02 22.22
N ARG A 871 -26.27 30.69 21.45
CA ARG A 871 -25.00 30.18 22.01
C ARG A 871 -24.22 31.23 22.79
N GLN A 872 -24.24 32.51 22.39
CA GLN A 872 -23.68 33.60 23.17
C GLN A 872 -24.46 33.88 24.45
N LEU A 873 -25.79 33.79 24.42
CA LEU A 873 -26.63 33.94 25.62
C LEU A 873 -26.40 32.81 26.63
N ALA A 874 -26.16 31.58 26.16
CA ALA A 874 -25.83 30.44 27.01
C ALA A 874 -24.54 30.64 27.82
N LEU A 875 -23.57 31.44 27.35
CA LEU A 875 -22.34 31.73 28.10
C LEU A 875 -22.58 32.47 29.41
N LYS A 876 -23.71 33.18 29.55
CA LYS A 876 -24.10 33.85 30.80
C LYS A 876 -24.46 32.87 31.93
N LEU A 877 -24.57 31.57 31.64
CA LEU A 877 -24.85 30.53 32.63
C LEU A 877 -23.60 29.96 33.31
N PHE A 878 -22.39 30.33 32.85
CA PHE A 878 -21.13 29.66 33.19
C PHE A 878 -20.01 30.63 33.61
N THR A 879 -19.10 30.13 34.46
CA THR A 879 -17.91 30.86 34.93
C THR A 879 -16.68 30.57 34.07
N ASP A 880 -15.68 31.47 34.13
CA ASP A 880 -14.53 31.52 33.21
C ASP A 880 -13.72 30.23 33.07
N ASN A 881 -13.55 29.48 34.15
CA ASN A 881 -12.77 28.24 34.15
C ASN A 881 -13.53 27.02 33.60
N GLN A 882 -14.86 27.09 33.45
CA GLN A 882 -15.66 25.92 33.10
C GLN A 882 -15.47 25.46 31.66
N ILE A 883 -15.44 24.14 31.47
CA ILE A 883 -15.33 23.49 30.16
C ILE A 883 -16.74 23.29 29.59
N LEU A 884 -16.98 23.86 28.42
CA LEU A 884 -18.25 23.87 27.72
C LEU A 884 -18.16 23.00 26.47
N PHE A 885 -19.17 22.18 26.17
CA PHE A 885 -19.29 21.43 24.92
C PHE A 885 -20.59 21.76 24.21
N PHE A 886 -20.48 22.55 23.14
CA PHE A 886 -21.62 22.93 22.31
C PHE A 886 -22.02 21.79 21.39
N LEU A 887 -23.30 21.42 21.42
CA LEU A 887 -23.88 20.31 20.67
C LEU A 887 -24.94 20.79 19.65
N ASP A 888 -25.31 19.89 18.74
CA ASP A 888 -26.58 19.92 18.02
C ASP A 888 -27.62 19.02 18.71
N VAL A 889 -28.90 19.39 18.63
CA VAL A 889 -30.01 18.58 19.15
C VAL A 889 -30.31 17.38 18.24
N ASP A 890 -29.78 17.39 17.01
CA ASP A 890 -29.81 16.26 16.08
C ASP A 890 -28.63 15.27 16.23
N LEU A 891 -27.84 15.40 17.29
CA LEU A 891 -26.69 14.56 17.59
C LEU A 891 -27.04 13.44 18.61
N VAL A 892 -26.57 12.22 18.31
CA VAL A 892 -26.51 11.04 19.18
C VAL A 892 -25.07 10.84 19.64
N PHE A 893 -24.86 10.65 20.93
CA PHE A 893 -23.53 10.49 21.53
C PHE A 893 -23.47 9.20 22.36
N THR A 894 -22.29 8.63 22.58
CA THR A 894 -22.10 7.63 23.63
C THR A 894 -21.52 8.28 24.88
N GLY A 895 -21.82 7.75 26.06
CA GLY A 895 -21.22 8.19 27.32
C GLY A 895 -19.68 8.14 27.27
N GLN A 896 -19.12 7.13 26.61
CA GLN A 896 -17.67 7.02 26.37
C GLN A 896 -17.10 8.15 25.51
N ALA A 897 -17.84 8.67 24.51
CA ALA A 897 -17.39 9.84 23.75
C ALA A 897 -17.37 11.10 24.61
N LEU A 898 -18.36 11.28 25.50
CA LEU A 898 -18.34 12.37 26.48
C LEU A 898 -17.18 12.20 27.47
N ASP A 899 -16.92 10.98 27.94
CA ASP A 899 -15.78 10.65 28.81
C ASP A 899 -14.42 10.89 28.12
N ASN A 900 -14.33 10.68 26.80
CA ASN A 900 -13.14 11.01 25.99
C ASN A 900 -12.93 12.53 25.95
N ILE A 901 -13.97 13.29 25.63
CA ILE A 901 -13.93 14.75 25.47
C ILE A 901 -13.57 15.42 26.80
N ARG A 902 -14.19 15.02 27.91
CA ARG A 902 -13.88 15.56 29.25
C ARG A 902 -12.41 15.35 29.61
N ARG A 903 -11.91 14.12 29.42
CA ARG A 903 -10.49 13.77 29.70
C ARG A 903 -9.51 14.51 28.79
N LEU A 904 -9.83 14.64 27.49
CA LEU A 904 -9.02 15.38 26.53
C LEU A 904 -8.91 16.87 26.91
N MET A 905 -10.04 17.52 27.18
CA MET A 905 -10.04 18.95 27.54
C MET A 905 -9.25 19.20 28.82
N LEU A 906 -9.48 18.39 29.87
CA LEU A 906 -8.75 18.52 31.15
C LEU A 906 -7.23 18.33 30.98
N HIS A 907 -6.81 17.28 30.27
CA HIS A 907 -5.38 17.01 30.01
C HIS A 907 -4.72 18.09 29.16
N GLN A 908 -5.43 18.73 28.23
CA GLN A 908 -4.83 19.72 27.34
C GLN A 908 -4.84 21.13 27.93
N LEU A 909 -5.83 21.47 28.77
CA LEU A 909 -5.88 22.76 29.50
C LEU A 909 -4.87 22.84 30.66
N SER A 910 -4.39 21.71 31.20
CA SER A 910 -3.27 21.70 32.16
C SER A 910 -1.89 21.84 31.51
N ILE A 911 -1.79 21.69 30.17
CA ILE A 911 -0.54 21.78 29.41
C ILE A 911 -0.47 23.07 28.57
N SER A 912 -1.61 23.52 28.03
CA SER A 912 -1.70 24.68 27.13
C SER A 912 -2.62 25.75 27.73
N PRO A 913 -2.19 27.03 27.78
CA PRO A 913 -2.98 28.11 28.39
C PRO A 913 -4.25 28.48 27.61
N CYS A 914 -4.50 27.87 26.44
CA CYS A 914 -5.73 27.93 25.68
C CYS A 914 -5.83 26.71 24.77
N PHE A 915 -6.91 25.93 24.89
CA PHE A 915 -7.14 24.73 24.06
C PHE A 915 -8.62 24.64 23.65
N VAL A 916 -8.85 24.27 22.39
CA VAL A 916 -10.20 24.08 21.81
C VAL A 916 -10.25 22.82 20.96
N TYR A 917 -11.26 21.98 21.17
CA TYR A 917 -11.51 20.76 20.41
C TYR A 917 -12.76 20.87 19.57
N PHE A 918 -12.64 20.68 18.25
CA PHE A 918 -13.80 20.55 17.35
C PHE A 918 -13.88 19.09 16.85
N PRO A 919 -14.74 18.22 17.43
CA PRO A 919 -14.88 16.84 16.95
C PRO A 919 -15.43 16.76 15.52
N ILE A 920 -14.88 15.82 14.75
CA ILE A 920 -15.41 15.38 13.46
C ILE A 920 -16.38 14.22 13.71
N ILE A 921 -17.63 14.40 13.33
CA ILE A 921 -18.75 13.50 13.66
C ILE A 921 -19.28 12.77 12.43
N PHE A 922 -19.94 11.62 12.61
CA PHE A 922 -20.51 10.83 11.51
C PHE A 922 -21.95 11.25 11.20
N SER A 923 -22.20 11.87 10.05
CA SER A 923 -23.54 12.27 9.62
C SER A 923 -24.19 11.20 8.75
N LEU A 924 -25.38 10.76 9.13
CA LEU A 924 -26.15 9.76 8.40
C LEU A 924 -26.69 10.32 7.06
N PHE A 925 -26.87 9.43 6.08
CA PHE A 925 -27.50 9.76 4.79
C PHE A 925 -29.02 9.81 4.88
N SER A 926 -29.67 10.29 3.80
CA SER A 926 -31.13 10.36 3.72
C SER A 926 -31.75 9.01 3.37
N ASN A 927 -32.70 8.55 4.20
CA ASN A 927 -33.50 7.33 3.97
C ASN A 927 -34.39 7.40 2.69
N LYS A 928 -34.32 8.46 1.89
CA LYS A 928 -35.01 8.58 0.59
C LYS A 928 -34.49 7.62 -0.48
N PHE A 929 -33.26 7.12 -0.35
CA PHE A 929 -32.60 6.29 -1.37
C PHE A 929 -32.38 4.84 -0.92
N THR A 930 -32.73 4.50 0.32
CA THR A 930 -32.63 3.13 0.88
C THR A 930 -33.83 2.28 0.46
N ALA A 931 -33.74 1.66 -0.72
CA ALA A 931 -34.78 0.77 -1.23
C ALA A 931 -34.78 -0.61 -0.56
N ASN A 932 -35.85 -0.89 0.20
CA ASN A 932 -36.20 -2.14 0.88
C ASN A 932 -35.34 -2.57 2.08
N ASN A 933 -36.03 -3.25 3.02
CA ASN A 933 -35.46 -3.81 4.25
C ASN A 933 -34.41 -4.90 3.95
N ARG A 934 -33.13 -4.54 3.98
CA ARG A 934 -32.04 -5.49 4.24
C ARG A 934 -31.64 -5.38 5.70
N SER A 935 -31.41 -6.53 6.35
CA SER A 935 -30.98 -6.60 7.74
C SER A 935 -29.65 -5.87 7.93
N SER A 936 -29.65 -4.83 8.76
CA SER A 936 -28.57 -3.85 8.87
C SER A 936 -27.38 -4.35 9.70
N SER A 937 -26.52 -5.17 9.09
CA SER A 937 -25.29 -5.67 9.73
C SER A 937 -24.04 -5.69 8.84
N GLU A 938 -24.14 -5.32 7.55
CA GLU A 938 -23.02 -5.31 6.60
C GLU A 938 -23.03 -4.01 5.76
N LEU A 939 -21.84 -3.50 5.43
CA LEU A 939 -21.53 -2.20 4.77
C LEU A 939 -21.91 -0.92 5.55
N VAL A 940 -20.96 -0.43 6.37
CA VAL A 940 -21.06 0.88 7.07
C VAL A 940 -20.99 2.07 6.09
N SER A 941 -20.23 1.98 5.00
CA SER A 941 -19.98 3.06 4.03
C SER A 941 -21.22 3.50 3.22
N GLU A 942 -22.30 2.73 3.29
CA GLU A 942 -23.59 3.08 2.68
C GLU A 942 -24.56 3.79 3.64
N THR A 943 -24.16 4.04 4.89
CA THR A 943 -25.06 4.60 5.93
C THR A 943 -24.85 6.08 6.24
N GLY A 944 -23.68 6.65 5.93
CA GLY A 944 -23.34 8.04 6.24
C GLY A 944 -21.90 8.41 5.88
N SER A 945 -21.48 9.61 6.28
CA SER A 945 -20.14 10.16 6.05
C SER A 945 -19.66 11.07 7.18
N PHE A 946 -18.34 11.12 7.40
CA PHE A 946 -17.74 12.03 8.39
C PHE A 946 -17.80 13.48 7.92
N SER A 947 -18.41 14.35 8.74
CA SER A 947 -18.61 15.76 8.43
C SER A 947 -17.35 16.59 8.73
N ILE A 948 -16.29 16.36 7.95
CA ILE A 948 -14.97 17.00 8.09
C ILE A 948 -14.99 18.54 8.02
N TYR A 949 -16.02 19.13 7.41
CA TYR A 949 -16.25 20.58 7.32
C TYR A 949 -17.27 21.11 8.35
N GLY A 950 -17.70 20.29 9.31
CA GLY A 950 -18.54 20.75 10.42
C GLY A 950 -17.71 21.38 11.53
N TYR A 951 -18.13 22.56 12.01
CA TYR A 951 -17.51 23.26 13.14
C TYR A 951 -18.51 23.48 14.29
N GLY A 952 -19.80 23.28 14.04
CA GLY A 952 -20.91 23.54 14.97
C GLY A 952 -20.92 22.70 16.25
N ASN A 953 -20.06 21.69 16.38
CA ASN A 953 -19.83 20.97 17.64
C ASN A 953 -18.40 21.27 18.11
N VAL A 954 -18.26 21.82 19.33
CA VAL A 954 -16.98 22.34 19.83
C VAL A 954 -16.92 22.32 21.36
N ALA A 955 -15.84 21.75 21.90
CA ALA A 955 -15.51 21.77 23.32
C ALA A 955 -14.41 22.81 23.60
N VAL A 956 -14.64 23.70 24.56
CA VAL A 956 -13.84 24.90 24.81
C VAL A 956 -14.02 25.38 26.26
N ARG A 957 -12.97 25.96 26.87
CA ARG A 957 -13.11 26.64 28.17
C ARG A 957 -13.74 28.03 27.98
N LYS A 958 -14.66 28.43 28.85
CA LYS A 958 -15.47 29.65 28.72
C LYS A 958 -14.60 30.91 28.53
N GLN A 959 -13.54 31.09 29.33
CA GLN A 959 -12.61 32.23 29.19
C GLN A 959 -11.90 32.28 27.83
N ASP A 960 -11.54 31.14 27.24
CA ASP A 960 -10.82 31.09 25.95
C ASP A 960 -11.76 31.46 24.78
N LEU A 961 -13.03 31.11 24.90
CA LEU A 961 -14.09 31.51 23.97
C LEU A 961 -14.39 33.03 24.09
N ASP A 962 -14.47 33.57 25.31
CA ASP A 962 -14.63 35.01 25.52
C ASP A 962 -13.40 35.79 25.01
N ARG A 963 -12.17 35.27 25.21
CA ARG A 963 -10.92 35.88 24.73
C ARG A 963 -10.87 36.07 23.21
N ILE A 964 -11.54 35.22 22.43
CA ILE A 964 -11.66 35.39 20.96
C ILE A 964 -12.93 36.15 20.52
N GLY A 965 -13.73 36.66 21.46
CA GLY A 965 -14.95 37.43 21.19
C GLY A 965 -16.24 36.62 21.06
N GLY A 966 -16.33 35.42 21.65
CA GLY A 966 -17.58 34.64 21.74
C GLY A 966 -18.12 34.13 20.40
N TRP A 967 -19.43 33.88 20.34
CA TRP A 967 -20.15 33.49 19.11
C TRP A 967 -20.61 34.71 18.29
N GLN A 968 -20.64 34.57 16.96
CA GLN A 968 -21.17 35.64 16.09
C GLN A 968 -22.70 35.77 16.27
N THR A 969 -23.16 36.94 16.72
CA THR A 969 -24.57 37.19 17.08
C THR A 969 -25.39 37.93 16.02
N ASN A 970 -24.77 38.57 15.04
CA ASN A 970 -25.45 39.38 14.02
C ASN A 970 -25.88 38.60 12.76
N ASN A 971 -25.65 37.28 12.71
CA ASN A 971 -25.94 36.45 11.55
C ASN A 971 -27.28 35.69 11.69
N GLN A 972 -28.33 36.12 10.98
CA GLN A 972 -29.62 35.40 10.93
C GLN A 972 -29.65 34.24 9.90
N GLU A 973 -28.65 34.11 9.02
CA GLU A 973 -28.57 33.04 8.01
C GLU A 973 -27.93 31.75 8.56
N TRP A 974 -28.19 30.61 7.90
CA TRP A 974 -27.66 29.31 8.29
C TRP A 974 -26.14 29.15 8.11
N GLY A 975 -25.47 28.52 9.09
CA GLY A 975 -24.21 27.78 8.91
C GLY A 975 -22.98 28.63 8.62
N TYR A 976 -22.78 29.69 9.41
CA TYR A 976 -21.58 30.53 9.30
C TYR A 976 -21.00 30.91 10.67
N GLU A 977 -21.80 30.90 11.73
CA GLU A 977 -21.37 31.24 13.10
C GLU A 977 -20.33 30.26 13.66
N ASP A 978 -20.34 29.01 13.20
CA ASP A 978 -19.37 27.98 13.56
C ASP A 978 -18.09 28.05 12.70
N VAL A 979 -18.23 28.36 11.42
CA VAL A 979 -17.13 28.65 10.50
C VAL A 979 -16.35 29.89 10.96
N ASP A 980 -17.04 30.97 11.33
CA ASP A 980 -16.44 32.19 11.89
C ASP A 980 -15.72 31.91 13.21
N LEU A 981 -16.34 31.15 14.12
CA LEU A 981 -15.71 30.76 15.38
C LEU A 981 -14.40 29.98 15.13
N PHE A 982 -14.42 29.01 14.22
CA PHE A 982 -13.22 28.27 13.83
C PHE A 982 -12.16 29.18 13.18
N GLN A 983 -12.58 30.13 12.33
CA GLN A 983 -11.65 31.12 11.76
C GLN A 983 -11.02 32.03 12.81
N ARG A 984 -11.77 32.49 13.83
CA ARG A 984 -11.24 33.33 14.90
C ARG A 984 -10.25 32.57 15.80
N PHE A 985 -10.56 31.32 16.17
CA PHE A 985 -9.55 30.45 16.79
C PHE A 985 -8.34 30.22 15.87
N SER A 986 -8.54 29.99 14.56
CA SER A 986 -7.45 29.81 13.58
C SER A 986 -6.54 31.04 13.47
N ARG A 987 -7.08 32.26 13.57
CA ARG A 987 -6.27 33.49 13.66
C ARG A 987 -5.53 33.59 15.00
N ALA A 988 -6.12 33.12 16.09
CA ALA A 988 -5.51 33.01 17.41
C ALA A 988 -4.61 31.76 17.60
N SER A 989 -4.33 30.97 16.55
CA SER A 989 -3.56 29.72 16.64
C SER A 989 -2.13 29.86 17.17
N THR A 990 -1.60 31.09 17.22
CA THR A 990 -0.30 31.38 17.84
C THR A 990 -0.37 31.40 19.37
N SER A 991 -1.55 31.58 19.98
CA SER A 991 -1.78 31.60 21.44
C SER A 991 -2.77 30.54 21.93
N CYS A 992 -3.54 29.92 21.02
CA CYS A 992 -4.50 28.87 21.35
C CYS A 992 -4.29 27.60 20.51
N THR A 993 -4.28 26.44 21.16
CA THR A 993 -4.12 25.14 20.50
C THR A 993 -5.46 24.64 19.98
N ILE A 994 -5.57 24.43 18.66
CA ILE A 994 -6.77 23.90 18.01
C ILE A 994 -6.58 22.42 17.71
N PHE A 995 -7.52 21.59 18.17
CA PHE A 995 -7.52 20.16 17.89
C PHE A 995 -8.76 19.75 17.11
N ARG A 996 -8.58 18.86 16.13
CA ARG A 996 -9.65 18.21 15.35
C ARG A 996 -9.29 16.73 15.18
N ALA A 997 -10.22 15.86 15.52
CA ALA A 997 -10.11 14.41 15.39
C ALA A 997 -11.50 13.82 15.13
N VAL A 998 -11.55 12.59 14.61
CA VAL A 998 -12.80 11.82 14.52
C VAL A 998 -13.17 11.35 15.92
N GLU A 999 -14.42 11.57 16.33
CA GLU A 999 -15.00 10.98 17.54
C GLU A 999 -16.07 9.95 17.13
N PRO A 1000 -15.75 8.64 17.07
CA PRO A 1000 -16.64 7.61 16.52
C PRO A 1000 -17.97 7.47 17.29
N GLY A 1001 -18.00 7.89 18.56
CA GLY A 1001 -19.20 7.88 19.38
C GLY A 1001 -20.15 9.06 19.16
N LEU A 1002 -19.86 10.02 18.28
CA LEU A 1002 -20.76 11.12 17.92
C LEU A 1002 -21.33 10.94 16.50
N LYS A 1003 -22.66 10.84 16.40
CA LYS A 1003 -23.40 10.65 15.15
C LYS A 1003 -24.48 11.71 14.97
N HIS A 1004 -24.67 12.23 13.77
CA HIS A 1004 -25.71 13.23 13.46
C HIS A 1004 -26.79 12.62 12.58
N TYR A 1005 -28.06 12.74 12.97
CA TYR A 1005 -29.18 12.27 12.14
C TYR A 1005 -29.35 13.13 10.89
N TYR A 1006 -29.77 12.52 9.78
CA TYR A 1006 -30.15 13.27 8.59
C TYR A 1006 -31.38 14.14 8.88
N HIS A 1007 -31.27 15.44 8.63
CA HIS A 1007 -32.41 16.33 8.45
C HIS A 1007 -32.15 17.24 7.24
N PRO A 1008 -33.19 17.66 6.50
CA PRO A 1008 -33.02 18.60 5.39
C PRO A 1008 -32.57 19.98 5.88
N LYS A 1009 -31.89 20.74 5.02
CA LYS A 1009 -31.42 22.11 5.28
C LYS A 1009 -32.20 23.11 4.42
N MET A 1010 -32.70 24.18 5.04
CA MET A 1010 -33.49 25.23 4.38
C MET A 1010 -32.58 26.23 3.65
N CYS A 1011 -32.04 25.82 2.51
CA CYS A 1011 -31.04 26.63 1.78
C CYS A 1011 -31.64 27.75 0.91
N HIS A 1012 -32.95 27.76 0.68
CA HIS A 1012 -33.60 28.72 -0.22
C HIS A 1012 -33.73 30.13 0.39
N GLU A 1013 -33.78 30.23 1.72
CA GLU A 1013 -33.95 31.48 2.48
C GLU A 1013 -32.62 32.27 2.66
N ILE A 1014 -31.50 31.71 2.20
CA ILE A 1014 -30.17 32.32 2.34
C ILE A 1014 -29.93 33.30 1.18
N ILE A 1015 -29.74 34.58 1.51
CA ILE A 1015 -29.57 35.68 0.56
C ILE A 1015 -28.17 35.61 -0.05
N ASP A 1016 -27.13 35.43 0.79
CA ASP A 1016 -25.75 35.35 0.31
C ASP A 1016 -25.54 34.14 -0.61
N LYS A 1017 -25.02 34.39 -1.81
CA LYS A 1017 -24.84 33.38 -2.86
C LYS A 1017 -23.82 32.30 -2.46
N THR A 1018 -22.82 32.64 -1.66
CA THR A 1018 -21.74 31.74 -1.24
C THR A 1018 -22.24 30.80 -0.14
N ARG A 1019 -22.87 31.33 0.91
CA ARG A 1019 -23.51 30.59 1.99
C ARG A 1019 -24.64 29.70 1.48
N ARG A 1020 -25.48 30.21 0.57
CA ARG A 1020 -26.52 29.41 -0.09
C ARG A 1020 -25.95 28.22 -0.84
N LYS A 1021 -24.86 28.42 -1.60
CA LYS A 1021 -24.13 27.32 -2.24
C LYS A 1021 -23.58 26.33 -1.20
N MET A 1022 -22.87 26.81 -0.16
CA MET A 1022 -22.33 25.93 0.89
C MET A 1022 -23.43 25.12 1.60
N CYS A 1023 -24.62 25.69 1.80
CA CYS A 1023 -25.78 24.97 2.32
C CYS A 1023 -26.25 23.87 1.36
N PHE A 1024 -26.42 24.16 0.07
CA PHE A 1024 -26.81 23.16 -0.93
C PHE A 1024 -25.77 22.04 -1.05
N ASP A 1025 -24.48 22.37 -1.18
CA ASP A 1025 -23.38 21.40 -1.23
C ASP A 1025 -23.38 20.50 0.02
N ALA A 1026 -23.51 21.10 1.22
CA ALA A 1026 -23.60 20.37 2.48
C ALA A 1026 -24.94 19.64 2.73
N ASN A 1027 -25.95 19.81 1.87
CA ASN A 1027 -27.20 19.05 1.86
C ASN A 1027 -27.10 17.89 0.86
N HIS A 1028 -26.56 18.14 -0.35
CA HIS A 1028 -26.36 17.17 -1.41
C HIS A 1028 -25.42 16.03 -0.99
N VAL A 1029 -24.32 16.33 -0.30
CA VAL A 1029 -23.37 15.33 0.24
C VAL A 1029 -24.03 14.37 1.24
N LEU A 1030 -25.16 14.75 1.85
CA LEU A 1030 -25.89 13.91 2.82
C LEU A 1030 -27.11 13.21 2.22
N LEU A 1031 -27.35 13.29 0.91
CA LEU A 1031 -28.49 12.61 0.28
C LEU A 1031 -28.32 11.08 0.27
N GLY A 1032 -27.15 10.57 -0.11
CA GLY A 1032 -26.87 9.13 -0.19
C GLY A 1032 -25.43 8.84 -0.60
N SER A 1033 -25.03 7.57 -0.55
CA SER A 1033 -23.74 7.15 -1.11
C SER A 1033 -23.74 7.29 -2.64
N GLN A 1034 -22.57 7.39 -3.26
CA GLN A 1034 -22.49 7.44 -4.73
C GLN A 1034 -23.08 6.19 -5.40
N ALA A 1035 -22.99 5.02 -4.74
CA ALA A 1035 -23.62 3.79 -5.21
C ALA A 1035 -25.15 3.86 -5.12
N GLN A 1036 -25.70 4.33 -4.01
CA GLN A 1036 -27.15 4.51 -3.82
C GLN A 1036 -27.75 5.52 -4.79
N MET A 1037 -27.06 6.63 -5.06
CA MET A 1037 -27.51 7.63 -6.03
C MET A 1037 -27.49 7.08 -7.46
N VAL A 1038 -26.48 6.29 -7.84
CA VAL A 1038 -26.43 5.63 -9.16
C VAL A 1038 -27.51 4.54 -9.28
N ASP A 1039 -27.70 3.70 -8.26
CA ASP A 1039 -28.74 2.67 -8.23
C ASP A 1039 -30.15 3.27 -8.32
N TYR A 1040 -30.40 4.39 -7.61
CA TYR A 1040 -31.64 5.14 -7.73
C TYR A 1040 -31.84 5.77 -9.12
N LEU A 1041 -30.79 6.35 -9.72
CA LEU A 1041 -30.87 6.92 -11.08
C LEU A 1041 -31.15 5.83 -12.13
N VAL A 1042 -30.56 4.65 -11.98
CA VAL A 1042 -30.82 3.48 -12.84
C VAL A 1042 -32.24 2.92 -12.64
N LYS A 1043 -32.75 2.88 -11.41
CA LYS A 1043 -34.08 2.31 -11.09
C LYS A 1043 -35.26 3.27 -11.27
N SER A 1044 -35.04 4.59 -11.25
CA SER A 1044 -36.13 5.58 -11.32
C SER A 1044 -36.62 5.86 -12.75
N ASP A 1045 -35.95 5.30 -13.76
CA ASP A 1045 -36.28 5.30 -15.20
C ASP A 1045 -36.69 6.66 -15.80
N LYS A 1046 -36.30 7.75 -15.13
CA LYS A 1046 -36.46 9.11 -15.61
C LYS A 1046 -35.32 9.44 -16.56
N LYS A 1047 -35.59 9.20 -17.84
CA LYS A 1047 -34.79 9.67 -18.98
C LYS A 1047 -34.44 11.16 -18.81
N VAL A 1048 -33.22 11.43 -18.38
CA VAL A 1048 -32.56 12.73 -18.47
C VAL A 1048 -31.27 12.48 -19.23
N PHE A 1049 -31.24 12.97 -20.48
CA PHE A 1049 -30.06 12.98 -21.35
C PHE A 1049 -29.09 14.09 -20.93
#